data_AF-A0A7Y4NX61-F1
#
_entry.id   AF-A0A7Y4NX61-F1
#
_cell.length_a   1.000
_cell.length_b   1.000
_cell.length_c   1.000
_cell.angle_alpha   90.00
_cell.angle_beta   90.00
_cell.angle_gamma   90.00
#
_symmetry.space_group_name_H-M   'P 1'
#
loop_
_entity.id
_entity.type
_entity.pdbx_description
1 polymer ?
#
loop_
_entity_poly.entity_id
_entity_poly.type
_entity_poly.pdbx_seq_one_letter_code
_entity_poly.pdbx_strand_id
1 'polypeptide(L)'
;MHFPVRSRLPKIRPKLRILLCLALTASVLSAPSAQAAPGTTAWRDGAFAVDTPNVVRRSDVVLQRPNPAPADSLPLGNGALGAAVWAAGGFTAQLNRTDTFPDRKSLGHLVIPGLSRLTGAADFTAKLDLYDGMLRQSGGGMTATVFIRADTQQLVVDVTGADPNSTQTAQVKLWSGRAPQARAVGGTAALAETWIDNNGAGASGRTFGSLAGISAGGRNVVASTPDNLTAQVSFQPNANGSFRVVVAAPAWTGGDSLATTNSVLSGALQGEVRAAHLQWWHNYWSSAGLIKITSPDGTGDYVENLRTIFLYASAAQSRGVLPGSQAGVADLFTFSQDKRDWYPAGYWFWNLRMQVAANLAAGLPALNDPMFRLYRDNLDAIAAWTSAHMPGKQGLCVPETMRFNGNGTYNGGNDNASCDSTIPPMWNSLNVTTGAEVGLWVWEHYRMTDDRAFLQAQYPLIKGAAQFLLSHATTGADGKLHTRSNAHETQWDVTNPATDVAAMQSFFPVAVRAAQLLNVDAALVNQLNAAIPKLQTLPRTDTATQQQLLTPADDANGTTMIGPSTQPAAQRRNFENIGLEAVWPFNLIGDNSALGRRTYTARSYVNSHTWSYDALHAARLGMAGEVKTALLAAIRQFQVYPSGMASFTAQQASEPYIEHSGVLAIAVPEALAQDYDGLLRIAPAWPSDWTGEGTVAIGHKSKVHVQVSGGTPTTVAISSGADQQLAVRSPWPGQNVTVLDGRTRAVVVPAQSSTTFTIPAQAGRSYLVEKTGSAVQPFEALTGTPATVARRYDRVSIGLPKATPGTGTISLRARANGRYVTAGTGTPLIANSTTIDTAQQFEMADLGNGNVSLKAKANGLYVAADNAGAAPLLAKNAAVGSWETFQLIRNGDGTVSFRAQVNNNLVCAENAGAAALIANRAAIGPWEQFDLINN
;
A
#
# COMPACT_ATOMS: atom_id res chain seq x y z
N MET A 1 9.36 38.44 59.42
CA MET A 1 9.09 37.77 60.72
C MET A 1 7.85 38.38 61.32
N HIS A 2 6.73 37.66 61.34
CA HIS A 2 5.71 37.70 62.39
C HIS A 2 4.82 36.47 62.17
N PHE A 3 4.83 35.58 63.17
CA PHE A 3 3.89 34.48 63.45
C PHE A 3 2.43 35.04 63.60
N PRO A 4 1.37 34.28 63.98
CA PRO A 4 1.20 32.82 64.22
C PRO A 4 -0.09 32.23 63.54
N VAL A 5 -0.23 30.91 63.29
CA VAL A 5 -0.70 29.76 64.14
C VAL A 5 -2.25 29.60 64.31
N ARG A 6 -2.73 28.40 63.91
CA ARG A 6 -3.94 27.62 64.34
C ARG A 6 -5.34 28.17 64.00
N SER A 7 -6.40 27.39 63.78
CA SER A 7 -6.65 25.94 63.67
C SER A 7 -8.14 25.68 63.31
N ARG A 8 -8.41 24.46 62.81
CA ARG A 8 -9.68 23.69 62.80
C ARG A 8 -10.76 24.02 61.74
N LEU A 9 -10.98 23.00 60.86
CA LEU A 9 -12.22 22.35 60.36
C LEU A 9 -13.60 23.02 60.62
N PRO A 10 -14.68 22.77 59.83
CA PRO A 10 -14.91 21.64 58.90
C PRO A 10 -15.62 22.00 57.55
N LYS A 11 -15.88 20.94 56.76
CA LYS A 11 -16.62 20.83 55.49
C LYS A 11 -17.92 21.66 55.42
N ILE A 12 -18.26 22.17 54.22
CA ILE A 12 -19.60 22.15 53.55
C ILE A 12 -19.57 23.05 52.29
N ARG A 13 -20.04 22.50 51.15
CA ARG A 13 -20.43 23.19 49.89
C ARG A 13 -21.77 23.95 50.10
N PRO A 14 -22.40 24.56 49.10
CA PRO A 14 -22.00 25.53 48.07
C PRO A 14 -22.96 26.76 48.12
N LYS A 15 -22.84 27.73 47.19
CA LYS A 15 -23.95 28.25 46.35
C LYS A 15 -23.59 29.55 45.62
N LEU A 16 -23.35 29.40 44.31
CA LEU A 16 -24.07 30.03 43.20
C LEU A 16 -24.71 31.43 43.41
N ARG A 17 -24.22 32.44 42.67
CA ARG A 17 -25.01 33.55 42.07
C ARG A 17 -24.31 33.97 40.76
N ILE A 18 -24.85 33.55 39.61
CA ILE A 18 -25.76 34.29 38.71
C ILE A 18 -25.07 35.51 38.05
N LEU A 19 -24.93 35.36 36.73
CA LEU A 19 -24.34 36.22 35.73
C LEU A 19 -25.43 37.05 35.04
N LEU A 20 -25.15 38.32 34.74
CA LEU A 20 -25.43 39.09 33.51
C LEU A 20 -25.25 40.58 33.87
N CYS A 21 -24.73 41.49 33.06
CA CYS A 21 -24.31 41.53 31.67
C CYS A 21 -23.56 42.87 31.51
N LEU A 22 -22.49 42.99 30.72
CA LEU A 22 -22.25 44.19 29.91
C LEU A 22 -21.12 43.92 28.91
N ALA A 23 -21.46 44.10 27.63
CA ALA A 23 -20.54 44.01 26.51
C ALA A 23 -19.69 45.28 26.41
N LEU A 24 -18.38 45.12 26.26
CA LEU A 24 -17.50 46.11 25.66
C LEU A 24 -16.61 45.42 24.62
N THR A 25 -16.71 45.93 23.40
CA THR A 25 -15.89 45.61 22.24
C THR A 25 -14.45 46.07 22.47
N ALA A 26 -13.49 45.14 22.42
CA ALA A 26 -12.07 45.43 22.42
C ALA A 26 -11.40 44.79 21.20
N SER A 27 -10.77 45.66 20.41
CA SER A 27 -9.87 45.39 19.30
C SER A 27 -8.81 44.35 19.65
N VAL A 28 -8.76 43.25 18.89
CA VAL A 28 -7.76 42.19 19.02
C VAL A 28 -6.47 42.66 18.37
N LEU A 29 -5.51 43.09 19.20
CA LEU A 29 -4.09 43.08 18.84
C LEU A 29 -3.69 41.62 18.59
N SER A 30 -3.18 41.34 17.40
CA SER A 30 -2.57 40.07 17.05
C SER A 30 -1.43 39.76 18.03
N ALA A 31 -1.66 38.78 18.90
CA ALA A 31 -0.60 38.21 19.71
C ALA A 31 0.47 37.59 18.78
N PRO A 32 1.77 37.74 19.09
CA PRO A 32 2.80 37.05 18.33
C PRO A 32 2.55 35.54 18.42
N SER A 33 2.66 34.88 17.27
CA SER A 33 2.61 33.42 17.14
C SER A 33 3.47 32.78 18.24
N ALA A 34 2.87 31.89 19.03
CA ALA A 34 3.56 31.11 20.03
C ALA A 34 4.77 30.43 19.38
N GLN A 35 5.95 30.90 19.75
CA GLN A 35 7.22 30.30 19.38
C GLN A 35 7.21 28.87 19.93
N ALA A 36 7.36 27.87 19.04
CA ALA A 36 7.42 26.48 19.43
C ALA A 36 8.46 26.29 20.54
N ALA A 37 8.09 25.52 21.57
CA ALA A 37 9.01 25.16 22.65
C ALA A 37 10.33 24.63 22.08
N PRO A 38 11.49 24.85 22.74
CA PRO A 38 12.77 24.34 22.25
C PRO A 38 12.66 22.83 22.01
N GLY A 39 12.76 22.43 20.75
CA GLY A 39 12.54 21.05 20.31
C GLY A 39 13.55 20.09 20.95
N THR A 40 13.12 18.86 21.21
CA THR A 40 14.00 17.76 21.59
C THR A 40 14.65 17.14 20.35
N THR A 41 15.76 16.44 20.55
CA THR A 41 16.44 15.68 19.50
C THR A 41 16.55 14.20 19.85
N ALA A 42 16.30 13.34 18.87
CA ALA A 42 16.57 11.90 18.98
C ALA A 42 18.04 11.55 18.69
N TRP A 43 18.86 12.53 18.32
CA TRP A 43 20.30 12.35 18.13
C TRP A 43 21.06 12.44 19.45
N ARG A 44 21.88 11.42 19.75
CA ARG A 44 22.80 11.46 20.89
C ARG A 44 24.00 10.55 20.65
N ASP A 45 25.19 11.02 21.02
CA ASP A 45 26.45 10.25 21.03
C ASP A 45 26.77 9.51 19.72
N GLY A 46 26.45 10.12 18.57
CA GLY A 46 26.74 9.57 17.24
C GLY A 46 25.66 8.64 16.68
N ALA A 47 24.51 8.49 17.34
CA ALA A 47 23.41 7.64 16.92
C ALA A 47 22.04 8.33 17.02
N PHE A 48 21.11 7.90 16.16
CA PHE A 48 19.71 8.30 16.21
C PHE A 48 18.92 7.25 17.00
N ALA A 49 18.44 7.60 18.19
CA ALA A 49 17.79 6.68 19.10
C ALA A 49 16.31 6.48 18.74
N VAL A 50 15.93 5.22 18.47
CA VAL A 50 14.56 4.84 18.11
C VAL A 50 14.09 3.69 18.98
N ASP A 51 12.93 3.86 19.61
CA ASP A 51 12.14 2.79 20.22
C ASP A 51 11.36 2.07 19.10
N THR A 52 12.08 1.26 18.34
CA THR A 52 11.56 0.55 17.16
C THR A 52 10.24 -0.18 17.44
N PRO A 53 10.08 -0.97 18.54
CA PRO A 53 8.82 -1.65 18.81
C PRO A 53 7.62 -0.70 18.86
N ASN A 54 7.73 0.40 19.62
CA ASN A 54 6.58 1.26 19.82
C ASN A 54 6.34 2.21 18.64
N VAL A 55 7.39 2.62 17.90
CA VAL A 55 7.19 3.36 16.64
C VAL A 55 6.45 2.51 15.62
N VAL A 56 6.80 1.23 15.47
CA VAL A 56 6.07 0.32 14.56
C VAL A 56 4.64 0.09 15.05
N ARG A 57 4.47 -0.20 16.34
CA ARG A 57 3.15 -0.53 16.92
C ARG A 57 2.16 0.62 16.94
N ARG A 58 2.59 1.88 16.75
CA ARG A 58 1.68 3.02 16.47
C ARG A 58 0.79 2.79 15.24
N SER A 59 1.23 1.90 14.35
CA SER A 59 0.60 1.56 13.07
C SER A 59 -0.06 0.18 13.07
N ASP A 60 -0.14 -0.50 14.21
CA ASP A 60 -0.83 -1.79 14.32
C ASP A 60 -2.30 -1.69 13.84
N VAL A 61 -2.77 -2.72 13.14
CA VAL A 61 -4.15 -2.77 12.66
C VAL A 61 -5.05 -3.36 13.73
N VAL A 62 -5.88 -2.52 14.35
CA VAL A 62 -6.73 -2.92 15.49
C VAL A 62 -8.16 -3.22 15.03
N LEU A 63 -8.69 -4.38 15.38
CA LEU A 63 -10.09 -4.74 15.22
C LEU A 63 -10.77 -4.76 16.59
N GLN A 64 -11.68 -3.84 16.82
CA GLN A 64 -12.50 -3.79 18.04
C GLN A 64 -13.84 -4.52 17.87
N ARG A 65 -14.02 -5.21 16.74
CA ARG A 65 -15.09 -6.14 16.42
C ARG A 65 -14.57 -7.21 15.45
N PRO A 66 -15.22 -8.37 15.33
CA PRO A 66 -14.83 -9.40 14.38
C PRO A 66 -14.89 -8.89 12.94
N ASN A 67 -14.05 -9.47 12.07
CA ASN A 67 -14.02 -9.24 10.63
C ASN A 67 -14.68 -10.42 9.89
N PRO A 68 -16.01 -10.50 9.76
CA PRO A 68 -16.67 -11.68 9.21
C PRO A 68 -16.55 -11.81 7.69
N ALA A 69 -16.29 -10.70 6.97
CA ALA A 69 -16.20 -10.70 5.52
C ALA A 69 -14.75 -11.00 5.05
N PRO A 70 -14.55 -11.74 3.94
CA PRO A 70 -13.22 -11.96 3.36
C PRO A 70 -12.47 -10.66 3.02
N ALA A 71 -13.20 -9.62 2.60
CA ALA A 71 -12.64 -8.30 2.33
C ALA A 71 -12.14 -7.58 3.58
N ASP A 72 -12.63 -7.95 4.77
CA ASP A 72 -12.14 -7.40 6.03
C ASP A 72 -10.89 -8.15 6.56
N SER A 73 -10.30 -9.02 5.73
CA SER A 73 -9.17 -9.85 6.11
C SER A 73 -7.91 -9.05 6.46
N LEU A 74 -7.10 -9.63 7.34
CA LEU A 74 -5.78 -9.11 7.71
C LEU A 74 -4.66 -9.95 7.08
N PRO A 75 -3.59 -9.31 6.56
CA PRO A 75 -2.50 -9.99 5.89
C PRO A 75 -1.48 -10.58 6.88
N LEU A 76 -1.08 -11.84 6.64
CA LEU A 76 0.08 -12.49 7.25
C LEU A 76 0.97 -13.05 6.14
N GLY A 77 2.29 -13.09 6.34
CA GLY A 77 3.17 -13.71 5.36
C GLY A 77 4.64 -13.72 5.76
N ASN A 78 5.43 -14.51 5.04
CA ASN A 78 6.88 -14.58 5.17
C ASN A 78 7.62 -14.28 3.85
N GLY A 79 6.88 -13.75 2.87
CA GLY A 79 7.39 -13.37 1.56
C GLY A 79 7.34 -14.47 0.48
N ALA A 80 7.12 -15.73 0.85
CA ALA A 80 6.89 -16.83 -0.10
C ALA A 80 5.49 -17.45 0.07
N LEU A 81 5.04 -17.53 1.33
CA LEU A 81 3.70 -17.95 1.75
C LEU A 81 3.02 -16.75 2.41
N GLY A 82 1.77 -16.51 2.03
CA GLY A 82 0.92 -15.52 2.66
C GLY A 82 -0.47 -16.05 2.97
N ALA A 83 -1.19 -15.32 3.81
CA ALA A 83 -2.57 -15.59 4.13
C ALA A 83 -3.40 -14.31 4.30
N ALA A 84 -4.64 -14.39 3.84
CA ALA A 84 -5.70 -13.45 4.19
C ALA A 84 -6.53 -14.05 5.33
N VAL A 85 -6.61 -13.40 6.49
CA VAL A 85 -7.22 -13.97 7.71
C VAL A 85 -8.45 -13.20 8.17
N TRP A 86 -9.58 -13.89 8.36
CA TRP A 86 -10.84 -13.28 8.80
C TRP A 86 -11.68 -14.21 9.71
N ALA A 87 -12.71 -13.64 10.34
CA ALA A 87 -13.50 -14.26 11.39
C ALA A 87 -14.86 -14.81 10.89
N ALA A 88 -14.87 -15.57 9.78
CA ALA A 88 -16.09 -16.25 9.33
C ALA A 88 -16.28 -17.59 10.04
N GLY A 89 -17.42 -17.76 10.73
CA GLY A 89 -17.80 -19.04 11.36
C GLY A 89 -16.82 -19.55 12.42
N GLY A 90 -16.04 -18.65 13.04
CA GLY A 90 -14.90 -18.99 13.87
C GLY A 90 -13.65 -18.31 13.35
N PHE A 91 -12.79 -19.07 12.69
CA PHE A 91 -11.55 -18.58 12.09
C PHE A 91 -11.43 -19.11 10.66
N THR A 92 -11.06 -18.24 9.74
CA THR A 92 -10.75 -18.60 8.35
C THR A 92 -9.48 -17.90 7.88
N ALA A 93 -8.61 -18.63 7.18
CA ALA A 93 -7.46 -18.07 6.49
C ALA A 93 -7.30 -18.66 5.08
N GLN A 94 -7.29 -17.83 4.05
CA GLN A 94 -6.93 -18.26 2.70
C GLN A 94 -5.41 -18.25 2.53
N LEU A 95 -4.80 -19.37 2.14
CA LEU A 95 -3.36 -19.48 1.92
C LEU A 95 -3.00 -19.30 0.44
N ASN A 96 -1.96 -18.52 0.16
CA ASN A 96 -1.47 -18.24 -1.19
C ASN A 96 0.07 -18.35 -1.22
N ARG A 97 0.65 -18.69 -2.38
CA ARG A 97 2.11 -18.75 -2.57
C ARG A 97 2.54 -17.98 -3.81
N THR A 98 3.80 -17.57 -3.84
CA THR A 98 4.40 -16.83 -4.98
C THR A 98 4.72 -17.72 -6.18
N ASP A 99 4.53 -19.04 -6.11
CA ASP A 99 5.04 -20.02 -7.08
C ASP A 99 3.98 -20.99 -7.64
N THR A 100 2.69 -20.69 -7.50
CA THR A 100 1.57 -21.52 -8.04
C THR A 100 1.14 -21.12 -9.45
N PHE A 101 2.10 -20.91 -10.37
CA PHE A 101 1.85 -20.52 -11.76
C PHE A 101 1.24 -21.63 -12.62
N PRO A 102 0.62 -21.30 -13.78
CA PRO A 102 0.41 -19.96 -14.33
C PRO A 102 -0.74 -19.20 -13.66
N ASP A 103 -1.65 -19.89 -12.97
CA ASP A 103 -2.94 -19.32 -12.53
C ASP A 103 -2.89 -18.69 -11.12
N ARG A 104 -1.77 -18.80 -10.41
CA ARG A 104 -1.62 -18.42 -9.00
C ARG A 104 -2.70 -19.06 -8.10
N LYS A 105 -2.97 -20.34 -8.33
CA LYS A 105 -3.97 -21.09 -7.55
C LYS A 105 -3.67 -21.01 -6.06
N SER A 106 -4.70 -20.77 -5.26
CA SER A 106 -4.61 -20.79 -3.80
C SER A 106 -4.44 -22.22 -3.29
N LEU A 107 -3.85 -22.32 -2.11
CA LEU A 107 -3.66 -23.56 -1.36
C LEU A 107 -4.93 -23.99 -0.60
N GLY A 108 -5.95 -23.13 -0.56
CA GLY A 108 -7.23 -23.37 0.11
C GLY A 108 -7.44 -22.54 1.36
N HIS A 109 -8.57 -22.78 2.02
CA HIS A 109 -8.97 -22.11 3.26
C HIS A 109 -8.69 -23.01 4.45
N LEU A 110 -7.86 -22.55 5.39
CA LEU A 110 -7.87 -23.08 6.75
C LEU A 110 -9.12 -22.58 7.47
N VAL A 111 -9.92 -23.49 8.03
CA VAL A 111 -11.11 -23.17 8.84
C VAL A 111 -11.01 -23.87 10.20
N ILE A 112 -11.27 -23.14 11.28
CA ILE A 112 -11.31 -23.66 12.66
C ILE A 112 -12.63 -23.22 13.32
N PRO A 113 -13.70 -24.02 13.18
CA PRO A 113 -15.04 -23.64 13.66
C PRO A 113 -15.15 -23.43 15.18
N GLY A 114 -14.32 -24.14 15.94
CA GLY A 114 -14.30 -24.04 17.41
C GLY A 114 -13.91 -22.66 17.94
N LEU A 115 -13.29 -21.81 17.11
CA LEU A 115 -13.00 -20.42 17.45
C LEU A 115 -14.22 -19.48 17.35
N SER A 116 -15.40 -19.98 17.00
CA SER A 116 -16.66 -19.20 16.97
C SER A 116 -17.03 -18.62 18.34
N ARG A 117 -16.67 -19.28 19.44
CA ARG A 117 -16.84 -18.70 20.78
C ARG A 117 -15.89 -17.50 21.02
N LEU A 118 -14.71 -17.47 20.41
CA LEU A 118 -13.80 -16.31 20.47
C LEU A 118 -14.36 -15.18 19.63
N THR A 119 -14.69 -15.48 18.36
CA THR A 119 -15.10 -14.46 17.39
C THR A 119 -16.55 -14.02 17.52
N GLY A 120 -17.40 -14.76 18.23
CA GLY A 120 -18.76 -14.35 18.57
C GLY A 120 -18.87 -13.61 19.91
N ALA A 121 -17.78 -13.43 20.65
CA ALA A 121 -17.83 -12.87 22.00
C ALA A 121 -18.01 -11.34 22.00
N ALA A 122 -18.75 -10.83 22.99
CA ALA A 122 -18.98 -9.39 23.17
C ALA A 122 -17.71 -8.61 23.53
N ASP A 123 -16.73 -9.27 24.15
CA ASP A 123 -15.43 -8.73 24.52
C ASP A 123 -14.36 -8.98 23.44
N PHE A 124 -14.76 -9.32 22.22
CA PHE A 124 -13.83 -9.55 21.12
C PHE A 124 -12.91 -8.35 20.89
N THR A 125 -11.62 -8.63 20.76
CA THR A 125 -10.63 -7.71 20.23
C THR A 125 -9.60 -8.48 19.43
N ALA A 126 -9.08 -7.86 18.37
CA ALA A 126 -7.94 -8.37 17.65
C ALA A 126 -6.99 -7.26 17.23
N LYS A 127 -5.74 -7.63 17.01
CA LYS A 127 -4.69 -6.72 16.53
C LYS A 127 -3.70 -7.49 15.66
N LEU A 128 -3.43 -6.99 14.47
CA LEU A 128 -2.22 -7.36 13.74
C LEU A 128 -1.07 -6.52 14.29
N ASP A 129 -0.20 -7.16 15.08
CA ASP A 129 1.02 -6.56 15.61
C ASP A 129 2.09 -6.58 14.51
N LEU A 130 2.34 -5.42 13.90
CA LEU A 130 3.24 -5.32 12.76
C LEU A 130 4.69 -5.57 13.16
N TYR A 131 5.06 -5.24 14.41
CA TYR A 131 6.42 -5.44 14.92
C TYR A 131 6.76 -6.92 15.08
N ASP A 132 5.80 -7.70 15.58
CA ASP A 132 5.97 -9.14 15.75
C ASP A 132 5.58 -9.95 14.51
N GLY A 133 4.82 -9.38 13.58
CA GLY A 133 4.26 -10.09 12.42
C GLY A 133 3.20 -11.12 12.79
N MET A 134 2.39 -10.82 13.81
CA MET A 134 1.41 -11.74 14.38
C MET A 134 0.03 -11.11 14.53
N LEU A 135 -1.01 -11.84 14.16
CA LEU A 135 -2.39 -11.52 14.51
C LEU A 135 -2.69 -12.12 15.90
N ARG A 136 -3.13 -11.27 16.82
CA ARG A 136 -3.59 -11.67 18.16
C ARG A 136 -5.07 -11.38 18.28
N GLN A 137 -5.85 -12.36 18.68
CA GLN A 137 -7.30 -12.26 18.90
C GLN A 137 -7.63 -12.73 20.30
N SER A 138 -8.64 -12.13 20.94
CA SER A 138 -9.16 -12.58 22.23
C SER A 138 -10.65 -12.31 22.33
N GLY A 139 -11.36 -13.17 23.06
CA GLY A 139 -12.80 -13.05 23.32
C GLY A 139 -13.33 -14.32 23.96
N GLY A 140 -14.36 -14.20 24.82
CA GLY A 140 -15.06 -15.34 25.39
C GLY A 140 -14.19 -16.23 26.30
N GLY A 141 -13.11 -15.66 26.85
CA GLY A 141 -12.10 -16.37 27.65
C GLY A 141 -11.04 -17.12 26.84
N MET A 142 -11.05 -17.02 25.51
CA MET A 142 -10.04 -17.60 24.63
C MET A 142 -9.10 -16.55 24.06
N THR A 143 -7.88 -16.97 23.71
CA THR A 143 -6.95 -16.19 22.89
C THR A 143 -6.43 -17.02 21.73
N ALA A 144 -6.20 -16.38 20.59
CA ALA A 144 -5.55 -16.96 19.42
C ALA A 144 -4.37 -16.08 18.99
N THR A 145 -3.19 -16.68 18.77
CA THR A 145 -2.02 -16.03 18.16
C THR A 145 -1.71 -16.72 16.84
N VAL A 146 -1.75 -15.96 15.75
CA VAL A 146 -1.70 -16.46 14.38
C VAL A 146 -0.58 -15.80 13.61
N PHE A 147 0.27 -16.60 12.98
CA PHE A 147 1.41 -16.09 12.22
C PHE A 147 1.88 -17.11 11.19
N ILE A 148 2.46 -16.60 10.10
CA ILE A 148 3.25 -17.41 9.18
C ILE A 148 4.70 -17.30 9.64
N ARG A 149 5.33 -18.45 9.89
CA ARG A 149 6.70 -18.50 10.37
C ARG A 149 7.65 -17.84 9.36
N ALA A 150 8.51 -16.96 9.85
CA ALA A 150 9.42 -16.23 8.98
C ALA A 150 10.57 -17.11 8.43
N ASP A 151 10.81 -18.25 9.07
CA ASP A 151 11.90 -19.19 8.83
C ASP A 151 11.47 -20.47 8.10
N THR A 152 10.17 -20.74 7.98
CA THR A 152 9.65 -21.96 7.33
C THR A 152 8.25 -21.76 6.75
N GLN A 153 7.79 -22.70 5.92
CA GLN A 153 6.52 -22.63 5.19
C GLN A 153 5.36 -23.19 6.04
N GLN A 154 5.14 -22.56 7.21
CA GLN A 154 4.12 -22.97 8.17
C GLN A 154 3.22 -21.78 8.55
N LEU A 155 1.90 -21.95 8.46
CA LEU A 155 0.93 -21.12 9.19
C LEU A 155 0.66 -21.78 10.55
N VAL A 156 0.78 -21.01 11.63
CA VAL A 156 0.55 -21.46 13.00
C VAL A 156 -0.63 -20.72 13.60
N VAL A 157 -1.54 -21.46 14.25
CA VAL A 157 -2.64 -20.91 15.08
C VAL A 157 -2.49 -21.50 16.49
N ASP A 158 -1.97 -20.69 17.41
CA ASP A 158 -1.85 -21.03 18.83
C ASP A 158 -3.06 -20.54 19.60
N VAL A 159 -3.72 -21.44 20.33
CA VAL A 159 -4.95 -21.14 21.08
C VAL A 159 -4.80 -21.49 22.54
N THR A 160 -5.33 -20.65 23.42
CA THR A 160 -5.47 -20.92 24.87
C THR A 160 -6.88 -20.58 25.35
N GLY A 161 -7.29 -21.19 26.47
CA GLY A 161 -8.61 -20.96 27.09
C GLY A 161 -9.76 -21.76 26.47
N ALA A 162 -9.47 -22.71 25.57
CA ALA A 162 -10.48 -23.61 25.03
C ALA A 162 -10.92 -24.65 26.08
N ASP A 163 -12.14 -25.18 25.95
CA ASP A 163 -12.60 -26.26 26.83
C ASP A 163 -11.79 -27.55 26.54
N PRO A 164 -11.00 -28.06 27.50
CA PRO A 164 -10.15 -29.24 27.29
C PRO A 164 -10.94 -30.49 26.92
N ASN A 165 -12.21 -30.59 27.28
CA ASN A 165 -13.05 -31.76 27.00
C ASN A 165 -13.84 -31.64 25.69
N SER A 166 -13.80 -30.48 25.04
CA SER A 166 -14.45 -30.26 23.75
C SER A 166 -13.65 -30.88 22.61
N THR A 167 -14.34 -31.48 21.64
CA THR A 167 -13.73 -31.86 20.36
C THR A 167 -13.62 -30.64 19.46
N GLN A 168 -12.42 -30.40 18.95
CA GLN A 168 -12.07 -29.36 18.00
C GLN A 168 -11.81 -29.97 16.63
N THR A 169 -12.10 -29.21 15.57
CA THR A 169 -11.72 -29.56 14.21
C THR A 169 -10.97 -28.42 13.55
N ALA A 170 -10.01 -28.77 12.70
CA ALA A 170 -9.36 -27.84 11.79
C ALA A 170 -9.33 -28.47 10.39
N GLN A 171 -9.68 -27.68 9.39
CA GLN A 171 -9.84 -28.14 8.01
C GLN A 171 -9.05 -27.24 7.08
N VAL A 172 -8.33 -27.81 6.11
CA VAL A 172 -7.99 -27.11 4.87
C VAL A 172 -8.99 -27.52 3.80
N LYS A 173 -9.62 -26.55 3.16
CA LYS A 173 -10.69 -26.76 2.17
C LYS A 173 -10.38 -26.09 0.84
N LEU A 174 -10.72 -26.79 -0.24
CA LEU A 174 -10.81 -26.25 -1.60
C LEU A 174 -12.28 -26.13 -2.03
N TRP A 175 -12.51 -25.43 -3.13
CA TRP A 175 -13.83 -25.19 -3.71
C TRP A 175 -14.06 -26.04 -4.96
N SER A 176 -15.31 -26.05 -5.43
CA SER A 176 -15.69 -26.70 -6.69
C SER A 176 -14.84 -26.20 -7.87
N GLY A 177 -14.50 -27.10 -8.79
CA GLY A 177 -13.61 -26.85 -9.93
C GLY A 177 -12.15 -27.23 -9.66
N ARG A 178 -11.79 -27.57 -8.42
CA ARG A 178 -10.48 -28.12 -8.06
C ARG A 178 -10.48 -29.65 -8.12
N ALA A 179 -9.32 -30.23 -8.43
CA ALA A 179 -9.12 -31.68 -8.51
C ALA A 179 -7.88 -32.14 -7.72
N PRO A 180 -7.83 -31.89 -6.40
CA PRO A 180 -6.70 -32.30 -5.57
C PRO A 180 -6.75 -33.80 -5.24
N GLN A 181 -5.61 -34.32 -4.79
CA GLN A 181 -5.50 -35.56 -4.05
C GLN A 181 -5.61 -35.26 -2.54
N ALA A 182 -6.65 -35.80 -1.90
CA ALA A 182 -6.80 -35.77 -0.45
C ALA A 182 -6.23 -37.04 0.18
N ARG A 183 -5.38 -36.91 1.20
CA ARG A 183 -4.82 -38.04 1.96
C ARG A 183 -4.82 -37.75 3.46
N ALA A 184 -5.02 -38.78 4.28
CA ALA A 184 -4.92 -38.69 5.73
C ALA A 184 -4.32 -39.97 6.32
N VAL A 185 -3.34 -39.82 7.21
CA VAL A 185 -2.72 -40.93 7.96
C VAL A 185 -2.36 -40.45 9.36
N GLY A 186 -2.78 -41.21 10.39
CA GLY A 186 -2.52 -40.87 11.79
C GLY A 186 -3.09 -39.51 12.16
N GLY A 187 -2.23 -38.57 12.57
CA GLY A 187 -2.59 -37.21 12.96
C GLY A 187 -2.39 -36.15 11.86
N THR A 188 -2.11 -36.55 10.61
CA THR A 188 -1.82 -35.62 9.51
C THR A 188 -2.75 -35.86 8.31
N ALA A 189 -3.33 -34.79 7.76
CA ALA A 189 -4.06 -34.80 6.49
C ALA A 189 -3.42 -33.82 5.50
N ALA A 190 -3.61 -34.02 4.19
CA ALA A 190 -3.10 -33.12 3.16
C ALA A 190 -4.00 -33.07 1.92
N LEU A 191 -4.05 -31.90 1.28
CA LEU A 191 -4.55 -31.68 -0.08
C LEU A 191 -3.38 -31.30 -0.99
N ALA A 192 -3.22 -32.02 -2.10
CA ALA A 192 -2.18 -31.77 -3.09
C ALA A 192 -2.75 -31.77 -4.50
N GLU A 193 -2.45 -30.75 -5.30
CA GLU A 193 -2.82 -30.68 -6.73
C GLU A 193 -1.58 -30.32 -7.53
N THR A 194 -1.38 -30.99 -8.68
CA THR A 194 -0.25 -30.76 -9.59
C THR A 194 -0.79 -30.54 -10.99
N TRP A 195 -0.22 -29.58 -11.72
CA TRP A 195 -0.58 -29.27 -13.10
C TRP A 195 0.66 -28.87 -13.91
N ILE A 196 0.54 -28.91 -15.23
CA ILE A 196 1.60 -28.51 -16.16
C ILE A 196 1.18 -27.24 -16.87
N ASP A 197 2.09 -26.29 -16.98
CA ASP A 197 1.92 -25.09 -17.79
C ASP A 197 2.16 -25.38 -19.28
N ASN A 198 1.17 -25.95 -19.96
CA ASN A 198 1.26 -26.39 -21.37
C ASN A 198 0.18 -25.80 -22.30
N ASN A 199 -0.58 -24.81 -21.83
CA ASN A 199 -1.68 -24.20 -22.58
C ASN A 199 -1.38 -22.74 -22.95
N GLY A 200 -1.74 -22.35 -24.17
CA GLY A 200 -1.56 -20.99 -24.69
C GLY A 200 -0.16 -20.69 -25.21
N ALA A 201 -0.01 -19.54 -25.86
CA ALA A 201 1.29 -19.03 -26.28
C ALA A 201 2.18 -18.76 -25.03
N GLY A 202 3.49 -18.92 -25.18
CA GLY A 202 4.46 -18.64 -24.11
C GLY A 202 4.47 -19.62 -22.93
N ALA A 203 3.70 -20.72 -23.01
CA ALA A 203 3.67 -21.79 -22.01
C ALA A 203 5.08 -22.34 -21.73
N SER A 204 5.41 -22.56 -20.46
CA SER A 204 6.77 -22.93 -20.03
C SER A 204 7.05 -24.43 -20.05
N GLY A 205 6.02 -25.28 -20.14
CA GLY A 205 6.12 -26.73 -19.98
C GLY A 205 6.46 -27.20 -18.57
N ARG A 206 6.62 -26.27 -17.60
CA ARG A 206 6.99 -26.58 -16.22
C ARG A 206 5.81 -27.15 -15.45
N THR A 207 6.12 -28.04 -14.50
CA THR A 207 5.14 -28.56 -13.54
C THR A 207 5.06 -27.64 -12.33
N PHE A 208 3.84 -27.33 -11.92
CA PHE A 208 3.49 -26.52 -10.76
C PHE A 208 2.47 -27.25 -9.90
N GLY A 209 2.19 -26.72 -8.71
CA GLY A 209 1.26 -27.35 -7.81
C GLY A 209 0.98 -26.58 -6.53
N SER A 210 -0.03 -27.03 -5.80
CA SER A 210 -0.38 -26.57 -4.45
C SER A 210 -0.38 -27.76 -3.49
N LEU A 211 0.29 -27.62 -2.35
CA LEU A 211 0.21 -28.57 -1.23
C LEU A 211 -0.13 -27.82 0.05
N ALA A 212 -1.19 -28.26 0.73
CA ALA A 212 -1.52 -27.84 2.08
C ALA A 212 -1.75 -29.07 2.96
N GLY A 213 -0.82 -29.31 3.87
CA GLY A 213 -0.90 -30.33 4.89
C GLY A 213 -1.29 -29.73 6.24
N ILE A 214 -2.07 -30.44 7.05
CA ILE A 214 -2.57 -29.98 8.33
C ILE A 214 -2.38 -31.02 9.43
N SER A 215 -1.98 -30.56 10.61
CA SER A 215 -1.97 -31.33 11.85
C SER A 215 -2.22 -30.41 13.07
N ALA A 216 -2.40 -31.00 14.24
CA ALA A 216 -2.66 -30.28 15.47
C ALA A 216 -1.82 -30.80 16.65
N GLY A 217 -1.42 -29.88 17.52
CA GLY A 217 -0.90 -30.15 18.86
C GLY A 217 -2.05 -30.13 19.88
N GLY A 218 -2.26 -31.25 20.55
CA GLY A 218 -3.35 -31.47 21.50
C GLY A 218 -3.41 -32.95 21.88
N ARG A 219 -4.57 -33.40 22.33
CA ARG A 219 -4.85 -34.81 22.68
C ARG A 219 -5.70 -35.45 21.60
N ASN A 220 -5.60 -36.76 21.43
CA ASN A 220 -6.48 -37.55 20.58
C ASN A 220 -6.59 -37.03 19.13
N VAL A 221 -5.45 -36.64 18.54
CA VAL A 221 -5.40 -36.07 17.19
C VAL A 221 -5.61 -37.16 16.15
N VAL A 222 -6.65 -37.02 15.33
CA VAL A 222 -7.02 -37.97 14.26
C VAL A 222 -7.25 -37.20 12.97
N ALA A 223 -6.58 -37.61 11.90
CA ALA A 223 -6.74 -37.05 10.57
C ALA A 223 -7.78 -37.80 9.74
N SER A 224 -8.45 -37.09 8.83
CA SER A 224 -9.45 -37.62 7.92
C SER A 224 -9.57 -36.77 6.65
N THR A 225 -10.19 -37.31 5.62
CA THR A 225 -10.59 -36.58 4.41
C THR A 225 -12.10 -36.70 4.23
N PRO A 226 -12.91 -35.78 4.81
CA PRO A 226 -14.38 -35.86 4.76
C PRO A 226 -14.93 -35.95 3.32
N ASP A 227 -14.22 -35.35 2.38
CA ASP A 227 -14.46 -35.42 0.94
C ASP A 227 -13.10 -35.26 0.20
N ASN A 228 -13.14 -35.23 -1.13
CA ASN A 228 -11.93 -35.05 -1.94
C ASN A 228 -11.38 -33.61 -1.94
N LEU A 229 -12.10 -32.63 -1.40
CA LEU A 229 -11.71 -31.21 -1.35
C LEU A 229 -11.31 -30.76 0.07
N THR A 230 -11.31 -31.66 1.05
CA THR A 230 -11.10 -31.34 2.46
C THR A 230 -10.09 -32.26 3.12
N ALA A 231 -9.02 -31.68 3.67
CA ALA A 231 -8.13 -32.33 4.62
C ALA A 231 -8.49 -31.84 6.04
N GLN A 232 -8.75 -32.76 6.96
CA GLN A 232 -9.23 -32.43 8.30
C GLN A 232 -8.43 -33.15 9.39
N VAL A 233 -8.25 -32.47 10.52
CA VAL A 233 -7.88 -33.08 11.80
C VAL A 233 -8.93 -32.79 12.87
N SER A 234 -9.23 -33.80 13.67
CA SER A 234 -10.06 -33.73 14.88
C SER A 234 -9.19 -33.98 16.10
N PHE A 235 -9.37 -33.22 17.16
CA PHE A 235 -8.54 -33.31 18.37
C PHE A 235 -9.25 -32.74 19.59
N GLN A 236 -8.71 -32.98 20.78
CA GLN A 236 -9.10 -32.29 22.01
C GLN A 236 -7.97 -31.35 22.44
N PRO A 237 -8.26 -30.18 23.04
CA PRO A 237 -7.22 -29.36 23.62
C PRO A 237 -6.46 -30.11 24.72
N ASN A 238 -5.25 -29.62 25.04
CA ASN A 238 -4.49 -30.05 26.20
C ASN A 238 -5.28 -29.80 27.49
N ALA A 239 -4.88 -30.44 28.59
CA ALA A 239 -5.58 -30.32 29.88
C ALA A 239 -5.69 -28.86 30.40
N ASN A 240 -4.78 -27.98 30.00
CA ASN A 240 -4.79 -26.55 30.32
C ASN A 240 -5.62 -25.69 29.33
N GLY A 241 -6.35 -26.32 28.41
CA GLY A 241 -7.16 -25.64 27.39
C GLY A 241 -6.35 -25.05 26.22
N SER A 242 -5.07 -25.40 26.07
CA SER A 242 -4.27 -24.97 24.92
C SER A 242 -4.30 -25.97 23.77
N PHE A 243 -4.18 -25.49 22.53
CA PHE A 243 -3.88 -26.31 21.37
C PHE A 243 -3.16 -25.49 20.31
N ARG A 244 -2.54 -26.17 19.34
CA ARG A 244 -1.93 -25.55 18.17
C ARG A 244 -2.46 -26.21 16.90
N VAL A 245 -2.82 -25.44 15.90
CA VAL A 245 -3.01 -25.94 14.53
C VAL A 245 -1.86 -25.45 13.68
N VAL A 246 -1.26 -26.36 12.89
CA VAL A 246 -0.19 -26.02 11.94
C VAL A 246 -0.60 -26.47 10.55
N VAL A 247 -0.55 -25.55 9.59
CA VAL A 247 -0.66 -25.86 8.16
C VAL A 247 0.74 -25.78 7.55
N ALA A 248 1.24 -26.91 7.06
CA ALA A 248 2.44 -27.00 6.23
C ALA A 248 2.09 -26.71 4.78
N ALA A 249 2.74 -25.70 4.20
CA ALA A 249 2.42 -25.18 2.87
C ALA A 249 3.69 -24.94 2.01
N PRO A 250 4.52 -25.97 1.77
CA PRO A 250 5.74 -25.84 0.99
C PRO A 250 5.46 -25.62 -0.51
N ALA A 251 6.52 -25.30 -1.27
CA ALA A 251 6.48 -25.39 -2.73
C ALA A 251 6.14 -26.83 -3.15
N TRP A 252 5.40 -26.99 -4.24
CA TRP A 252 4.91 -28.30 -4.69
C TRP A 252 4.95 -28.44 -6.20
N THR A 253 5.50 -29.57 -6.66
CA THR A 253 5.55 -29.96 -8.08
C THR A 253 5.16 -31.43 -8.28
N GLY A 254 4.58 -32.07 -7.27
CA GLY A 254 4.24 -33.51 -7.26
C GLY A 254 5.07 -34.33 -6.26
N GLY A 255 4.73 -35.61 -6.10
CA GLY A 255 5.40 -36.55 -5.19
C GLY A 255 4.49 -37.08 -4.08
N ASP A 256 5.08 -37.48 -2.94
CA ASP A 256 4.33 -37.93 -1.75
C ASP A 256 3.94 -36.76 -0.85
N SER A 257 2.66 -36.38 -0.91
CA SER A 257 2.12 -35.24 -0.16
C SER A 257 2.21 -35.39 1.36
N LEU A 258 2.08 -36.62 1.91
CA LEU A 258 2.14 -36.84 3.35
C LEU A 258 3.58 -36.83 3.86
N ALA A 259 4.52 -37.45 3.14
CA ALA A 259 5.93 -37.41 3.51
C ALA A 259 6.48 -35.97 3.52
N THR A 260 6.18 -35.20 2.46
CA THR A 260 6.55 -33.79 2.36
C THR A 260 5.90 -32.95 3.47
N THR A 261 4.61 -33.17 3.74
CA THR A 261 3.91 -32.50 4.85
C THR A 261 4.58 -32.78 6.19
N ASN A 262 4.86 -34.05 6.52
CA ASN A 262 5.47 -34.43 7.79
C ASN A 262 6.89 -33.88 7.97
N SER A 263 7.67 -33.81 6.89
CA SER A 263 8.99 -33.16 6.89
C SER A 263 8.88 -31.69 7.31
N VAL A 264 7.92 -30.96 6.73
CA VAL A 264 7.69 -29.54 7.08
C VAL A 264 7.09 -29.39 8.48
N LEU A 265 6.22 -30.29 8.94
CA LEU A 265 5.61 -30.23 10.28
C LEU A 265 6.56 -30.61 11.43
N SER A 266 7.73 -31.15 11.14
CA SER A 266 8.67 -31.65 12.14
C SER A 266 8.96 -30.59 13.22
N GLY A 267 8.73 -30.97 14.49
CA GLY A 267 8.93 -30.11 15.66
C GLY A 267 7.93 -28.94 15.81
N ALA A 268 6.92 -28.81 14.95
CA ALA A 268 6.01 -27.66 14.97
C ALA A 268 4.80 -27.81 15.92
N LEU A 269 4.40 -29.05 16.21
CA LEU A 269 3.14 -29.35 16.92
C LEU A 269 3.23 -29.17 18.44
N GLN A 270 4.44 -29.15 19.01
CA GLN A 270 4.68 -28.96 20.44
C GLN A 270 5.89 -28.03 20.64
N GLY A 271 5.98 -27.35 21.78
CA GLY A 271 7.10 -26.46 22.12
C GLY A 271 7.02 -25.06 21.50
N GLU A 272 8.12 -24.30 21.62
CA GLU A 272 8.22 -22.91 21.18
C GLU A 272 8.60 -22.84 19.69
N VAL A 273 7.80 -22.12 18.89
CA VAL A 273 7.99 -21.99 17.43
C VAL A 273 8.02 -20.53 16.96
N ARG A 274 7.88 -19.58 17.90
CA ARG A 274 7.87 -18.13 17.61
C ARG A 274 9.25 -17.52 17.62
N ALA A 275 10.23 -18.11 18.32
CA ALA A 275 11.53 -17.48 18.55
C ALA A 275 12.24 -17.05 17.25
N ALA A 276 12.37 -17.96 16.28
CA ALA A 276 12.98 -17.66 14.98
C ALA A 276 12.17 -16.63 14.17
N HIS A 277 10.83 -16.70 14.25
CA HIS A 277 9.95 -15.75 13.59
C HIS A 277 10.07 -14.33 14.18
N LEU A 278 10.03 -14.20 15.51
CA LEU A 278 10.21 -12.91 16.20
C LEU A 278 11.60 -12.34 15.94
N GLN A 279 12.65 -13.17 16.04
CA GLN A 279 14.01 -12.74 15.74
C GLN A 279 14.11 -12.15 14.32
N TRP A 280 13.49 -12.81 13.33
CA TRP A 280 13.49 -12.30 11.96
C TRP A 280 12.78 -10.95 11.84
N TRP A 281 11.55 -10.82 12.37
CA TRP A 281 10.78 -9.57 12.31
C TRP A 281 11.45 -8.43 13.08
N HIS A 282 12.00 -8.69 14.26
CA HIS A 282 12.69 -7.69 15.06
C HIS A 282 13.98 -7.21 14.38
N ASN A 283 14.74 -8.11 13.76
CA ASN A 283 15.91 -7.77 12.96
C ASN A 283 15.52 -6.93 11.73
N TYR A 284 14.45 -7.32 11.03
CA TYR A 284 13.91 -6.57 9.90
C TYR A 284 13.57 -5.12 10.30
N TRP A 285 12.77 -4.94 11.36
CA TRP A 285 12.38 -3.61 11.83
C TRP A 285 13.53 -2.79 12.38
N SER A 286 14.55 -3.43 12.97
CA SER A 286 15.77 -2.73 13.42
C SER A 286 16.60 -2.14 12.27
N SER A 287 16.46 -2.72 11.06
CA SER A 287 17.18 -2.28 9.87
C SER A 287 16.44 -1.18 9.11
N ALA A 288 15.10 -1.19 9.19
CA ALA A 288 14.20 -0.31 8.45
C ALA A 288 14.29 1.17 8.87
N GLY A 289 14.33 2.06 7.88
CA GLY A 289 14.21 3.51 8.05
C GLY A 289 12.77 3.89 8.43
N LEU A 290 12.51 3.97 9.73
CA LEU A 290 11.23 4.42 10.28
C LEU A 290 11.09 5.93 10.20
N ILE A 291 9.86 6.39 9.93
CA ILE A 291 9.48 7.81 9.91
C ILE A 291 8.17 7.92 10.69
N LYS A 292 8.23 8.59 11.85
CA LYS A 292 7.06 8.98 12.62
C LYS A 292 6.56 10.32 12.11
N ILE A 293 5.24 10.45 11.97
CA ILE A 293 4.60 11.67 11.51
C ILE A 293 3.48 12.00 12.47
N THR A 294 3.45 13.25 12.95
CA THR A 294 2.32 13.75 13.73
C THR A 294 1.80 15.04 13.14
N SER A 295 0.49 15.22 13.19
CA SER A 295 -0.15 16.47 12.79
C SER A 295 -1.34 16.80 13.71
N PRO A 296 -1.68 18.09 13.88
CA PRO A 296 -2.81 18.49 14.72
C PRO A 296 -4.15 17.87 14.30
N ASP A 297 -4.33 17.61 13.00
CA ASP A 297 -5.54 17.02 12.41
C ASP A 297 -5.49 15.48 12.32
N GLY A 298 -4.40 14.84 12.76
CA GLY A 298 -4.18 13.39 12.70
C GLY A 298 -3.94 12.82 11.30
N THR A 299 -3.91 13.65 10.25
CA THR A 299 -3.64 13.19 8.87
C THR A 299 -2.22 12.68 8.67
N GLY A 300 -1.25 13.29 9.35
CA GLY A 300 0.14 12.85 9.38
C GLY A 300 0.28 11.46 10.01
N ASP A 301 -0.33 11.23 11.18
CA ASP A 301 -0.34 9.92 11.84
C ASP A 301 -0.97 8.82 10.95
N TYR A 302 -2.00 9.17 10.17
CA TYR A 302 -2.64 8.24 9.25
C TYR A 302 -1.74 7.87 8.07
N VAL A 303 -0.98 8.84 7.53
CA VAL A 303 0.02 8.61 6.49
C VAL A 303 1.21 7.78 7.01
N GLU A 304 1.67 8.03 8.24
CA GLU A 304 2.64 7.18 8.95
C GLU A 304 2.14 5.73 8.99
N ASN A 305 0.88 5.51 9.40
CA ASN A 305 0.30 4.18 9.48
C ASN A 305 0.35 3.43 8.16
N LEU A 306 -0.10 4.05 7.07
CA LEU A 306 -0.07 3.42 5.74
C LEU A 306 1.34 3.12 5.25
N ARG A 307 2.32 3.99 5.52
CA ARG A 307 3.72 3.71 5.19
C ARG A 307 4.25 2.50 5.96
N THR A 308 3.99 2.41 7.27
CA THR A 308 4.43 1.26 8.07
C THR A 308 3.74 -0.04 7.62
N ILE A 309 2.45 0.02 7.29
CA ILE A 309 1.70 -1.11 6.72
C ILE A 309 2.31 -1.56 5.38
N PHE A 310 2.67 -0.63 4.50
CA PHE A 310 3.35 -0.97 3.25
C PHE A 310 4.67 -1.71 3.49
N LEU A 311 5.49 -1.25 4.43
CA LEU A 311 6.77 -1.91 4.76
C LEU A 311 6.53 -3.32 5.29
N TYR A 312 5.60 -3.49 6.22
CA TYR A 312 5.17 -4.80 6.70
C TYR A 312 4.72 -5.72 5.55
N ALA A 313 3.82 -5.23 4.70
CA ALA A 313 3.26 -6.00 3.59
C ALA A 313 4.34 -6.39 2.57
N SER A 314 5.28 -5.49 2.26
CA SER A 314 6.45 -5.77 1.43
C SER A 314 7.32 -6.89 1.99
N ALA A 315 7.63 -6.85 3.29
CA ALA A 315 8.36 -7.94 3.96
C ALA A 315 7.58 -9.28 3.95
N ALA A 316 6.25 -9.20 4.13
CA ALA A 316 5.36 -10.34 4.14
C ALA A 316 5.10 -10.95 2.75
N GLN A 317 5.44 -10.26 1.66
CA GLN A 317 5.20 -10.75 0.28
C GLN A 317 6.42 -10.83 -0.66
N SER A 318 7.56 -10.26 -0.31
CA SER A 318 8.70 -10.11 -1.24
C SER A 318 9.98 -10.82 -0.78
N ARG A 319 9.88 -12.10 -0.41
CA ARG A 319 11.04 -12.94 -0.02
C ARG A 319 11.09 -14.31 -0.72
N GLY A 320 10.09 -14.61 -1.55
CA GLY A 320 10.04 -15.81 -2.38
C GLY A 320 11.01 -15.76 -3.55
N VAL A 321 10.96 -16.78 -4.40
CA VAL A 321 11.79 -16.84 -5.62
C VAL A 321 11.39 -15.73 -6.59
N LEU A 322 10.09 -15.48 -6.70
CA LEU A 322 9.46 -14.48 -7.57
C LEU A 322 8.77 -13.39 -6.75
N PRO A 323 8.51 -12.20 -7.32
CA PRO A 323 7.80 -11.13 -6.62
C PRO A 323 6.38 -11.54 -6.23
N GLY A 324 5.96 -11.15 -5.01
CA GLY A 324 4.60 -11.41 -4.52
C GLY A 324 3.52 -10.55 -5.18
N SER A 325 3.90 -9.47 -5.86
CA SER A 325 3.03 -8.53 -6.59
C SER A 325 3.32 -8.58 -8.08
N GLN A 326 2.31 -8.31 -8.93
CA GLN A 326 2.44 -8.32 -10.40
C GLN A 326 1.91 -7.06 -11.08
N ALA A 327 0.65 -6.68 -10.84
CA ALA A 327 -0.02 -5.50 -11.41
C ALA A 327 -0.47 -4.55 -10.28
N GLY A 328 0.40 -4.33 -9.30
CA GLY A 328 0.08 -3.57 -8.09
C GLY A 328 -0.76 -4.33 -7.05
N VAL A 329 -1.24 -5.52 -7.39
CA VAL A 329 -1.98 -6.45 -6.51
C VAL A 329 -1.06 -7.04 -5.44
N ALA A 330 -1.56 -7.22 -4.23
CA ALA A 330 -0.91 -7.95 -3.16
C ALA A 330 -1.38 -9.42 -3.15
N ASP A 331 -0.96 -10.20 -4.16
CA ASP A 331 -1.54 -11.51 -4.48
C ASP A 331 -1.47 -12.51 -3.32
N LEU A 332 -0.44 -12.42 -2.47
CA LEU A 332 -0.30 -13.29 -1.31
C LEU A 332 -1.41 -13.09 -0.26
N PHE A 333 -2.12 -11.95 -0.29
CA PHE A 333 -3.22 -11.61 0.63
C PHE A 333 -4.59 -11.69 -0.04
N THR A 334 -4.69 -12.48 -1.10
CA THR A 334 -5.96 -12.73 -1.78
C THR A 334 -6.91 -13.52 -0.90
N PHE A 335 -8.16 -13.08 -0.88
CA PHE A 335 -9.27 -13.69 -0.13
C PHE A 335 -10.38 -14.27 -1.04
N SER A 336 -10.22 -14.15 -2.37
CA SER A 336 -11.25 -14.51 -3.36
C SER A 336 -10.98 -15.83 -4.08
N GLN A 337 -10.56 -16.86 -3.34
CA GLN A 337 -10.32 -18.18 -3.89
C GLN A 337 -9.26 -18.15 -5.01
N ASP A 338 -9.49 -18.79 -6.16
CA ASP A 338 -8.58 -18.73 -7.32
C ASP A 338 -8.82 -17.53 -8.24
N LYS A 339 -9.80 -16.67 -7.94
CA LYS A 339 -10.07 -15.52 -8.79
C LYS A 339 -8.91 -14.53 -8.70
N ARG A 340 -8.43 -14.10 -9.87
CA ARG A 340 -7.37 -13.10 -10.04
C ARG A 340 -7.93 -11.93 -10.85
N ASP A 341 -7.65 -10.70 -10.44
CA ASP A 341 -8.13 -9.50 -11.12
C ASP A 341 -7.36 -9.22 -12.42
N TRP A 342 -6.10 -9.70 -12.51
CA TRP A 342 -5.21 -9.53 -13.67
C TRP A 342 -4.63 -10.85 -14.15
N TYR A 343 -3.90 -10.80 -15.28
CA TYR A 343 -3.19 -11.94 -15.85
C TYR A 343 -2.19 -12.54 -14.83
N PRO A 344 -2.49 -13.71 -14.23
CA PRO A 344 -1.76 -14.19 -13.06
C PRO A 344 -0.31 -14.64 -13.32
N ALA A 345 0.04 -14.83 -14.59
CA ALA A 345 1.38 -15.20 -15.01
C ALA A 345 2.26 -13.99 -15.42
N GLY A 346 1.69 -12.80 -15.55
CA GLY A 346 2.37 -11.59 -16.04
C GLY A 346 2.76 -10.64 -14.92
N TYR A 347 3.88 -9.95 -15.09
CA TYR A 347 4.35 -8.87 -14.22
C TYR A 347 4.39 -7.57 -15.02
N TRP A 348 3.90 -6.48 -14.44
CA TRP A 348 3.95 -5.14 -15.02
C TRP A 348 4.97 -4.32 -14.25
N PHE A 349 6.06 -3.94 -14.90
CA PHE A 349 7.12 -3.23 -14.20
C PHE A 349 6.66 -1.85 -13.73
N TRP A 350 5.83 -1.17 -14.52
CA TRP A 350 5.22 0.11 -14.19
C TRP A 350 4.47 0.10 -12.85
N ASN A 351 3.90 -1.05 -12.49
CA ASN A 351 3.13 -1.24 -11.25
C ASN A 351 3.97 -1.82 -10.10
N LEU A 352 5.27 -2.09 -10.33
CA LEU A 352 6.22 -2.58 -9.32
C LEU A 352 7.28 -1.55 -8.93
N ARG A 353 7.60 -0.60 -9.80
CA ARG A 353 8.68 0.38 -9.61
C ARG A 353 8.61 1.20 -8.31
N MET A 354 7.41 1.57 -7.84
CA MET A 354 7.27 2.28 -6.57
C MET A 354 7.70 1.43 -5.37
N GLN A 355 7.48 0.11 -5.44
CA GLN A 355 7.86 -0.80 -4.36
C GLN A 355 9.38 -0.90 -4.27
N VAL A 356 10.06 -0.95 -5.43
CA VAL A 356 11.51 -0.95 -5.54
C VAL A 356 12.09 0.28 -4.86
N ALA A 357 11.59 1.46 -5.23
CA ALA A 357 12.01 2.74 -4.69
C ALA A 357 11.75 2.83 -3.18
N ALA A 358 10.55 2.48 -2.72
CA ALA A 358 10.16 2.54 -1.31
C ALA A 358 11.04 1.64 -0.44
N ASN A 359 11.35 0.43 -0.89
CA ASN A 359 12.25 -0.49 -0.20
C ASN A 359 13.68 0.06 -0.10
N LEU A 360 14.19 0.68 -1.16
CA LEU A 360 15.51 1.32 -1.16
C LEU A 360 15.55 2.50 -0.18
N ALA A 361 14.58 3.42 -0.24
CA ALA A 361 14.51 4.58 0.65
C ALA A 361 14.35 4.20 2.14
N ALA A 362 13.75 3.03 2.40
CA ALA A 362 13.65 2.45 3.75
C ALA A 362 14.92 1.68 4.19
N GLY A 363 15.94 1.55 3.34
CA GLY A 363 17.16 0.79 3.65
C GLY A 363 16.95 -0.73 3.67
N LEU A 364 16.02 -1.24 2.87
CA LEU A 364 15.63 -2.65 2.79
C LEU A 364 15.84 -3.24 1.38
N PRO A 365 17.04 -3.11 0.80
CA PRO A 365 17.30 -3.48 -0.61
C PRO A 365 17.00 -4.96 -0.92
N ALA A 366 17.19 -5.86 0.05
CA ALA A 366 16.96 -7.30 -0.12
C ALA A 366 15.51 -7.68 -0.47
N LEU A 367 14.53 -6.81 -0.17
CA LEU A 367 13.14 -7.04 -0.57
C LEU A 367 12.94 -6.91 -2.09
N ASN A 368 13.90 -6.34 -2.81
CA ASN A 368 13.85 -6.19 -4.27
C ASN A 368 14.49 -7.38 -5.01
N ASP A 369 15.19 -8.27 -4.31
CA ASP A 369 15.89 -9.40 -4.93
C ASP A 369 15.00 -10.28 -5.81
N PRO A 370 13.75 -10.64 -5.41
CA PRO A 370 12.89 -11.45 -6.28
C PRO A 370 12.58 -10.77 -7.62
N MET A 371 12.48 -9.43 -7.64
CA MET A 371 12.24 -8.65 -8.87
C MET A 371 13.49 -8.69 -9.77
N PHE A 372 14.67 -8.41 -9.23
CA PHE A 372 15.88 -8.46 -10.06
C PHE A 372 16.19 -9.87 -10.56
N ARG A 373 15.89 -10.91 -9.76
CA ARG A 373 15.99 -12.30 -10.20
C ARG A 373 15.04 -12.62 -11.35
N LEU A 374 13.80 -12.11 -11.32
CA LEU A 374 12.81 -12.32 -12.39
C LEU A 374 13.40 -11.95 -13.77
N TYR A 375 14.11 -10.83 -13.88
CA TYR A 375 14.72 -10.42 -15.16
C TYR A 375 16.04 -11.14 -15.44
N ARG A 376 16.93 -11.25 -14.44
CA ARG A 376 18.24 -11.91 -14.58
C ARG A 376 18.14 -13.37 -15.00
N ASP A 377 17.23 -14.12 -14.39
CA ASP A 377 17.10 -15.55 -14.62
C ASP A 377 16.41 -15.87 -15.96
N ASN A 378 15.88 -14.84 -16.65
CA ASN A 378 15.16 -14.96 -17.91
C ASN A 378 15.84 -14.24 -19.10
N LEU A 379 17.11 -13.83 -18.98
CA LEU A 379 17.80 -13.05 -20.02
C LEU A 379 17.81 -13.76 -21.39
N ASP A 380 18.05 -15.06 -21.43
CA ASP A 380 18.06 -15.84 -22.68
C ASP A 380 16.68 -15.89 -23.33
N ALA A 381 15.62 -16.03 -22.52
CA ALA A 381 14.24 -16.01 -23.00
C ALA A 381 13.85 -14.62 -23.55
N ILE A 382 14.27 -13.54 -22.88
CA ILE A 382 14.06 -12.17 -23.34
C ILE A 382 14.83 -11.89 -24.65
N ALA A 383 16.06 -12.40 -24.78
CA ALA A 383 16.86 -12.26 -25.99
C ALA A 383 16.21 -13.01 -27.18
N ALA A 384 15.73 -14.23 -26.94
CA ALA A 384 15.00 -15.01 -27.93
C ALA A 384 13.69 -14.31 -28.33
N TRP A 385 12.95 -13.78 -27.36
CA TRP A 385 11.74 -12.99 -27.59
C TRP A 385 12.02 -11.77 -28.47
N THR A 386 13.03 -10.97 -28.11
CA THR A 386 13.45 -9.79 -28.87
C THR A 386 13.80 -10.15 -30.30
N SER A 387 14.58 -11.22 -30.51
CA SER A 387 15.00 -11.66 -31.84
C SER A 387 13.82 -12.07 -32.73
N ALA A 388 12.79 -12.68 -32.14
CA ALA A 388 11.60 -13.14 -32.86
C ALA A 388 10.60 -12.01 -33.16
N HIS A 389 10.44 -11.03 -32.25
CA HIS A 389 9.34 -10.05 -32.31
C HIS A 389 9.79 -8.60 -32.60
N MET A 390 11.11 -8.35 -32.57
CA MET A 390 11.72 -7.06 -32.93
C MET A 390 12.76 -7.26 -34.06
N PRO A 391 12.34 -7.68 -35.28
CA PRO A 391 13.26 -8.03 -36.36
C PRO A 391 14.23 -6.89 -36.69
N GLY A 392 15.51 -7.23 -36.82
CA GLY A 392 16.58 -6.28 -37.09
C GLY A 392 17.06 -5.47 -35.88
N LYS A 393 16.51 -5.70 -34.68
CA LYS A 393 17.00 -5.11 -33.43
C LYS A 393 17.92 -6.09 -32.69
N GLN A 394 18.85 -5.55 -31.91
CA GLN A 394 19.83 -6.32 -31.11
C GLN A 394 19.54 -6.15 -29.62
N GLY A 395 20.14 -6.97 -28.76
CA GLY A 395 20.02 -6.81 -27.31
C GLY A 395 18.69 -7.32 -26.73
N LEU A 396 18.20 -6.65 -25.69
CA LEU A 396 17.03 -7.06 -24.90
C LEU A 396 15.95 -5.97 -24.92
N CYS A 397 14.86 -6.21 -25.64
CA CYS A 397 13.58 -5.54 -25.38
C CYS A 397 12.91 -6.29 -24.23
N VAL A 398 13.04 -5.77 -23.01
CA VAL A 398 12.39 -6.34 -21.84
C VAL A 398 10.89 -6.03 -21.93
N PRO A 399 10.01 -7.04 -21.95
CA PRO A 399 8.56 -6.82 -22.02
C PRO A 399 8.04 -6.02 -20.82
N GLU A 400 7.19 -5.01 -21.06
CA GLU A 400 6.52 -4.25 -19.98
C GLU A 400 5.59 -5.16 -19.17
N THR A 401 4.70 -5.87 -19.87
CA THR A 401 4.00 -7.02 -19.31
C THR A 401 4.79 -8.28 -19.64
N MET A 402 5.58 -8.77 -18.68
CA MET A 402 6.43 -9.94 -18.87
C MET A 402 5.86 -11.14 -18.14
N ARG A 403 5.70 -12.26 -18.85
CA ARG A 403 5.37 -13.54 -18.22
C ARG A 403 6.51 -13.97 -17.29
N PHE A 404 6.22 -14.73 -16.24
CA PHE A 404 7.22 -15.21 -15.27
C PHE A 404 8.43 -15.95 -15.87
N ASN A 405 8.32 -16.42 -17.12
CA ASN A 405 9.38 -17.07 -17.90
C ASN A 405 9.95 -16.20 -19.05
N GLY A 406 9.85 -14.87 -18.96
CA GLY A 406 10.64 -13.94 -19.77
C GLY A 406 10.06 -13.50 -21.12
N ASN A 407 8.96 -14.11 -21.58
CA ASN A 407 8.32 -13.71 -22.84
C ASN A 407 7.25 -12.62 -22.61
N GLY A 408 6.92 -11.88 -23.69
CA GLY A 408 5.96 -10.78 -23.68
C GLY A 408 4.52 -11.17 -24.01
N THR A 409 4.18 -12.47 -24.05
CA THR A 409 2.82 -12.94 -24.34
C THR A 409 1.82 -12.43 -23.29
N TYR A 410 0.64 -12.01 -23.75
CA TYR A 410 -0.42 -11.48 -22.89
C TYR A 410 -1.60 -12.44 -22.79
N ASN A 411 -1.95 -12.88 -21.59
CA ASN A 411 -3.11 -13.74 -21.32
C ASN A 411 -3.18 -15.02 -22.18
N GLY A 412 -2.02 -15.62 -22.48
CA GLY A 412 -1.93 -16.84 -23.31
C GLY A 412 -2.10 -16.63 -24.81
N GLY A 413 -2.16 -15.38 -25.29
CA GLY A 413 -2.21 -15.00 -26.70
C GLY A 413 -1.21 -13.88 -27.06
N ASN A 414 -1.12 -13.56 -28.35
CA ASN A 414 -0.19 -12.53 -28.84
C ASN A 414 -0.85 -11.16 -29.07
N ASP A 415 -2.15 -11.06 -28.83
CA ASP A 415 -2.86 -9.77 -28.86
C ASP A 415 -2.34 -8.92 -27.70
N ASN A 416 -1.77 -7.74 -27.98
CA ASN A 416 -1.05 -6.92 -27.00
C ASN A 416 0.22 -7.58 -26.41
N ALA A 417 0.91 -8.44 -27.18
CA ALA A 417 2.21 -8.94 -26.75
C ALA A 417 3.21 -7.78 -26.61
N SER A 418 3.86 -7.68 -25.44
CA SER A 418 4.83 -6.63 -25.15
C SER A 418 6.14 -6.84 -25.93
N CYS A 419 6.80 -5.76 -26.35
CA CYS A 419 8.01 -5.83 -27.16
C CYS A 419 7.83 -6.62 -28.47
N ASP A 420 6.77 -6.30 -29.21
CA ASP A 420 6.43 -6.93 -30.48
C ASP A 420 6.05 -5.89 -31.55
N SER A 421 6.95 -5.74 -32.52
CA SER A 421 6.78 -4.86 -33.69
C SER A 421 6.18 -5.57 -34.90
N THR A 422 5.91 -6.87 -34.80
CA THR A 422 5.28 -7.66 -35.86
C THR A 422 3.75 -7.60 -35.82
N ILE A 423 3.19 -7.06 -34.73
CA ILE A 423 1.76 -6.81 -34.54
C ILE A 423 1.44 -5.30 -34.61
N PRO A 424 0.17 -4.92 -34.84
CA PRO A 424 -0.22 -3.51 -34.80
C PRO A 424 0.12 -2.83 -33.46
N PRO A 425 0.55 -1.56 -33.45
CA PRO A 425 0.79 -0.79 -32.23
C PRO A 425 -0.46 -0.70 -31.35
N MET A 426 -0.38 -1.25 -30.14
CA MET A 426 -1.43 -1.18 -29.11
C MET A 426 -0.83 -1.38 -27.72
N TRP A 427 -1.35 -0.65 -26.74
CA TRP A 427 -0.96 -0.70 -25.32
C TRP A 427 0.55 -0.91 -25.13
N ASN A 428 1.00 -2.13 -24.82
CA ASN A 428 2.38 -2.45 -24.47
C ASN A 428 3.22 -2.98 -25.65
N SER A 429 2.65 -3.14 -26.85
CA SER A 429 3.35 -3.81 -27.96
C SER A 429 4.65 -3.12 -28.38
N LEU A 430 4.68 -1.79 -28.33
CA LEU A 430 5.88 -1.00 -28.58
C LEU A 430 6.34 -0.20 -27.34
N ASN A 431 6.15 -0.73 -26.14
CA ASN A 431 6.80 -0.22 -24.94
C ASN A 431 8.23 -0.76 -24.88
N VAL A 432 9.20 0.10 -25.21
CA VAL A 432 10.60 -0.29 -25.49
C VAL A 432 11.58 0.11 -24.38
N THR A 433 11.10 0.76 -23.32
CA THR A 433 11.94 1.40 -22.29
C THR A 433 12.01 0.66 -20.96
N THR A 434 11.18 -0.38 -20.74
CA THR A 434 11.14 -1.15 -19.49
C THR A 434 12.52 -1.67 -19.09
N GLY A 435 13.29 -2.21 -20.05
CA GLY A 435 14.63 -2.73 -19.79
C GLY A 435 15.62 -1.66 -19.31
N ALA A 436 15.48 -0.43 -19.82
CA ALA A 436 16.29 0.69 -19.36
C ALA A 436 15.89 1.13 -17.94
N GLU A 437 14.59 1.16 -17.62
CA GLU A 437 14.15 1.50 -16.26
C GLU A 437 14.60 0.44 -15.25
N VAL A 438 14.41 -0.86 -15.52
CA VAL A 438 14.93 -1.93 -14.65
C VAL A 438 16.45 -1.81 -14.50
N GLY A 439 17.18 -1.50 -15.58
CA GLY A 439 18.62 -1.26 -15.54
C GLY A 439 19.04 -0.05 -14.69
N LEU A 440 18.24 1.03 -14.67
CA LEU A 440 18.43 2.17 -13.76
C LEU A 440 18.22 1.73 -12.30
N TRP A 441 17.22 0.89 -12.03
CA TRP A 441 17.00 0.35 -10.68
C TRP A 441 18.09 -0.63 -10.23
N VAL A 442 18.71 -1.39 -11.15
CA VAL A 442 19.92 -2.17 -10.86
C VAL A 442 21.06 -1.25 -10.43
N TRP A 443 21.29 -0.17 -11.18
CA TRP A 443 22.33 0.80 -10.84
C TRP A 443 22.05 1.49 -9.50
N GLU A 444 20.80 1.86 -9.24
CA GLU A 444 20.40 2.49 -7.98
C GLU A 444 20.55 1.53 -6.79
N HIS A 445 20.18 0.25 -6.96
CA HIS A 445 20.43 -0.77 -5.95
C HIS A 445 21.94 -0.90 -5.65
N TYR A 446 22.78 -0.95 -6.70
CA TYR A 446 24.24 -0.93 -6.52
C TYR A 446 24.70 0.33 -5.77
N ARG A 447 24.24 1.53 -6.18
CA ARG A 447 24.61 2.80 -5.54
C ARG A 447 24.26 2.80 -4.06
N MET A 448 23.11 2.24 -3.68
CA MET A 448 22.64 2.17 -2.30
C MET A 448 23.41 1.14 -1.45
N THR A 449 23.89 0.06 -2.07
CA THR A 449 24.46 -1.11 -1.37
C THR A 449 25.97 -1.27 -1.51
N ASP A 450 26.60 -0.56 -2.44
CA ASP A 450 27.96 -0.80 -2.95
C ASP A 450 28.25 -2.28 -3.29
N ASP A 451 27.22 -3.08 -3.60
CA ASP A 451 27.39 -4.50 -3.92
C ASP A 451 27.81 -4.67 -5.38
N ARG A 452 29.13 -4.67 -5.59
CA ARG A 452 29.73 -4.90 -6.91
C ARG A 452 29.41 -6.29 -7.47
N ALA A 453 29.22 -7.30 -6.63
CA ALA A 453 28.90 -8.66 -7.06
C ALA A 453 27.47 -8.71 -7.63
N PHE A 454 26.52 -8.04 -6.95
CA PHE A 454 25.18 -7.82 -7.48
C PHE A 454 25.22 -7.09 -8.83
N LEU A 455 25.96 -5.98 -8.93
CA LEU A 455 26.06 -5.23 -10.19
C LEU A 455 26.62 -6.11 -11.31
N GLN A 456 27.67 -6.89 -11.04
CA GLN A 456 28.27 -7.79 -12.02
C GLN A 456 27.29 -8.88 -12.48
N ALA A 457 26.50 -9.45 -11.56
CA ALA A 457 25.49 -10.46 -11.89
C ALA A 457 24.32 -9.90 -12.71
N GLN A 458 23.96 -8.63 -12.50
CA GLN A 458 22.85 -7.97 -13.18
C GLN A 458 23.27 -7.21 -14.47
N TYR A 459 24.56 -6.94 -14.64
CA TYR A 459 25.09 -6.17 -15.77
C TYR A 459 24.67 -6.69 -17.16
N PRO A 460 24.50 -8.00 -17.42
CA PRO A 460 23.97 -8.47 -18.70
C PRO A 460 22.62 -7.85 -19.09
N LEU A 461 21.75 -7.55 -18.11
CA LEU A 461 20.51 -6.82 -18.33
C LEU A 461 20.78 -5.38 -18.79
N ILE A 462 21.69 -4.68 -18.09
CA ILE A 462 22.08 -3.30 -18.42
C ILE A 462 22.63 -3.23 -19.85
N LYS A 463 23.58 -4.13 -20.17
CA LYS A 463 24.19 -4.26 -21.49
C LYS A 463 23.12 -4.48 -22.57
N GLY A 464 22.28 -5.49 -22.37
CA GLY A 464 21.29 -5.90 -23.36
C GLY A 464 20.24 -4.80 -23.63
N ALA A 465 19.74 -4.14 -22.59
CA ALA A 465 18.81 -3.03 -22.74
C ALA A 465 19.44 -1.82 -23.47
N ALA A 466 20.72 -1.52 -23.19
CA ALA A 466 21.43 -0.41 -23.85
C ALA A 466 21.67 -0.70 -25.34
N GLN A 467 22.08 -1.93 -25.67
CA GLN A 467 22.20 -2.40 -27.05
C GLN A 467 20.88 -2.32 -27.80
N PHE A 468 19.78 -2.70 -27.13
CA PHE A 468 18.45 -2.62 -27.73
C PHE A 468 18.03 -1.21 -28.05
N LEU A 469 18.05 -0.29 -27.09
CA LEU A 469 17.70 1.11 -27.35
C LEU A 469 18.58 1.75 -28.43
N LEU A 470 19.89 1.43 -28.43
CA LEU A 470 20.81 1.92 -29.46
C LEU A 470 20.45 1.38 -30.86
N SER A 471 20.11 0.09 -30.98
CA SER A 471 19.67 -0.52 -32.25
C SER A 471 18.26 -0.11 -32.67
N HIS A 472 17.43 0.28 -31.69
CA HIS A 472 16.06 0.72 -31.92
C HIS A 472 16.05 2.10 -32.59
N ALA A 473 16.91 3.01 -32.13
CA ALA A 473 17.03 4.36 -32.66
C ALA A 473 17.65 4.42 -34.07
N THR A 474 17.26 5.44 -34.84
CA THR A 474 17.82 5.77 -36.16
C THR A 474 18.40 7.18 -36.15
N THR A 475 19.46 7.44 -36.93
CA THR A 475 19.98 8.82 -37.05
C THR A 475 19.16 9.59 -38.07
N GLY A 476 18.53 10.69 -37.65
CA GLY A 476 17.75 11.59 -38.49
C GLY A 476 18.61 12.53 -39.32
N ALA A 477 17.97 13.30 -40.20
CA ALA A 477 18.63 14.31 -41.04
C ALA A 477 19.23 15.47 -40.23
N ASP A 478 18.75 15.68 -39.00
CA ASP A 478 19.27 16.62 -38.01
C ASP A 478 20.54 16.09 -37.27
N GLY A 479 20.98 14.87 -37.60
CA GLY A 479 22.10 14.19 -36.96
C GLY A 479 21.80 13.67 -35.56
N LYS A 480 20.54 13.75 -35.10
CA LYS A 480 20.08 13.25 -33.80
C LYS A 480 19.53 11.84 -33.92
N LEU A 481 19.45 11.13 -32.80
CA LEU A 481 18.83 9.82 -32.71
C LEU A 481 17.32 9.99 -32.56
N HIS A 482 16.54 9.27 -33.37
CA HIS A 482 15.08 9.24 -33.30
C HIS A 482 14.59 7.84 -32.98
N THR A 483 13.51 7.75 -32.20
CA THR A 483 12.79 6.50 -31.96
C THR A 483 11.35 6.63 -32.43
N ARG A 484 10.72 5.47 -32.71
CA ARG A 484 9.30 5.37 -33.05
C ARG A 484 8.72 4.16 -32.32
N SER A 485 7.81 4.45 -31.39
CA SER A 485 7.38 3.52 -30.34
C SER A 485 6.09 4.06 -29.70
N ASN A 486 5.55 3.32 -28.73
CA ASN A 486 4.47 3.86 -27.92
C ASN A 486 5.07 4.76 -26.81
N ALA A 487 4.44 5.90 -26.54
CA ALA A 487 4.69 6.71 -25.34
C ALA A 487 4.03 6.04 -24.13
N HIS A 488 4.64 4.92 -23.71
CA HIS A 488 3.99 3.90 -22.90
C HIS A 488 2.58 3.59 -23.48
N GLU A 489 1.59 3.30 -22.65
CA GLU A 489 0.24 3.03 -23.12
C GLU A 489 -0.53 4.31 -23.55
N THR A 490 0.05 5.51 -23.36
CA THR A 490 -0.67 6.79 -23.49
C THR A 490 -0.84 7.25 -24.94
N GLN A 491 0.20 7.21 -25.78
CA GLN A 491 0.11 7.47 -27.23
C GLN A 491 0.82 6.33 -27.97
N TRP A 492 0.26 5.84 -29.08
CA TRP A 492 0.83 4.69 -29.79
C TRP A 492 1.46 5.10 -31.12
N ASP A 493 2.56 4.44 -31.47
CA ASP A 493 3.29 4.61 -32.73
C ASP A 493 3.71 6.06 -33.04
N VAL A 494 4.24 6.74 -32.04
CA VAL A 494 4.66 8.15 -32.10
C VAL A 494 6.18 8.29 -32.18
N THR A 495 6.62 9.41 -32.77
CA THR A 495 8.03 9.75 -32.89
C THR A 495 8.54 10.42 -31.62
N ASN A 496 9.73 10.00 -31.16
CA ASN A 496 10.42 10.53 -29.97
C ASN A 496 9.48 10.66 -28.75
N PRO A 497 8.89 9.56 -28.25
CA PRO A 497 8.16 9.61 -26.98
C PRO A 497 9.01 10.19 -25.85
N ALA A 498 8.36 10.88 -24.91
CA ALA A 498 9.03 11.39 -23.72
C ALA A 498 9.68 10.27 -22.89
N THR A 499 9.06 9.07 -22.84
CA THR A 499 9.64 7.87 -22.19
C THR A 499 10.97 7.48 -22.80
N ASP A 500 11.05 7.40 -24.13
CA ASP A 500 12.26 6.98 -24.84
C ASP A 500 13.38 7.99 -24.68
N VAL A 501 13.06 9.28 -24.87
CA VAL A 501 14.02 10.36 -24.69
C VAL A 501 14.55 10.38 -23.26
N ALA A 502 13.66 10.28 -22.26
CA ALA A 502 14.05 10.27 -20.86
C ALA A 502 14.87 9.02 -20.49
N ALA A 503 14.47 7.85 -20.97
CA ALA A 503 15.20 6.61 -20.76
C ALA A 503 16.61 6.67 -21.36
N MET A 504 16.76 7.05 -22.64
CA MET A 504 18.08 7.12 -23.27
C MET A 504 19.00 8.17 -22.61
N GLN A 505 18.46 9.36 -22.27
CA GLN A 505 19.23 10.41 -21.59
C GLN A 505 19.76 9.96 -20.22
N SER A 506 18.97 9.19 -19.48
CA SER A 506 19.33 8.75 -18.12
C SER A 506 20.17 7.48 -18.12
N PHE A 507 19.82 6.53 -18.99
CA PHE A 507 20.33 5.17 -18.94
C PHE A 507 21.64 4.98 -19.68
N PHE A 508 21.87 5.64 -20.83
CA PHE A 508 23.16 5.48 -21.55
C PHE A 508 24.37 5.89 -20.68
N PRO A 509 24.35 7.02 -19.96
CA PRO A 509 25.44 7.36 -19.03
C PRO A 509 25.60 6.34 -17.89
N VAL A 510 24.50 5.75 -17.40
CA VAL A 510 24.55 4.68 -16.38
C VAL A 510 25.17 3.41 -16.95
N ALA A 511 24.79 2.98 -18.14
CA ALA A 511 25.36 1.80 -18.79
C ALA A 511 26.87 1.96 -19.04
N VAL A 512 27.31 3.16 -19.47
CA VAL A 512 28.74 3.49 -19.59
C VAL A 512 29.45 3.37 -18.25
N ARG A 513 28.91 3.99 -17.18
CA ARG A 513 29.51 3.94 -15.84
C ARG A 513 29.58 2.52 -15.29
N ALA A 514 28.53 1.72 -15.45
CA ALA A 514 28.50 0.32 -15.02
C ALA A 514 29.56 -0.52 -15.75
N ALA A 515 29.66 -0.39 -17.07
CA ALA A 515 30.65 -1.10 -17.89
C ALA A 515 32.09 -0.71 -17.52
N GLN A 516 32.35 0.59 -17.33
CA GLN A 516 33.67 1.09 -16.92
C GLN A 516 34.05 0.64 -15.51
N LEU A 517 33.12 0.70 -14.55
CA LEU A 517 33.33 0.24 -13.19
C LEU A 517 33.66 -1.26 -13.14
N LEU A 518 33.00 -2.06 -13.96
CA LEU A 518 33.25 -3.50 -14.09
C LEU A 518 34.43 -3.84 -15.01
N ASN A 519 34.96 -2.85 -15.75
CA ASN A 519 36.02 -3.00 -16.76
C ASN A 519 35.65 -4.00 -17.88
N VAL A 520 34.46 -3.83 -18.48
CA VAL A 520 33.91 -4.69 -19.54
C VAL A 520 33.34 -3.87 -20.71
N ASP A 521 33.10 -4.52 -21.86
CA ASP A 521 32.38 -3.99 -23.03
C ASP A 521 32.83 -2.60 -23.54
N ALA A 522 34.15 -2.38 -23.65
CA ALA A 522 34.71 -1.13 -24.18
C ALA A 522 34.12 -0.70 -25.55
N ALA A 523 33.75 -1.66 -26.42
CA ALA A 523 33.09 -1.37 -27.68
C ALA A 523 31.69 -0.73 -27.50
N LEU A 524 30.88 -1.26 -26.59
CA LEU A 524 29.57 -0.68 -26.25
C LEU A 524 29.74 0.69 -25.61
N VAL A 525 30.71 0.85 -24.71
CA VAL A 525 31.05 2.16 -24.11
C VAL A 525 31.33 3.21 -25.19
N ASN A 526 32.14 2.87 -26.19
CA ASN A 526 32.44 3.79 -27.30
C ASN A 526 31.19 4.14 -28.12
N GLN A 527 30.33 3.15 -28.41
CA GLN A 527 29.08 3.38 -29.13
C GLN A 527 28.13 4.29 -28.35
N LEU A 528 27.96 4.06 -27.04
CA LEU A 528 27.09 4.87 -26.19
C LEU A 528 27.63 6.30 -26.04
N ASN A 529 28.95 6.48 -25.85
CA ASN A 529 29.57 7.81 -25.80
C ASN A 529 29.40 8.59 -27.11
N ALA A 530 29.38 7.91 -28.26
CA ALA A 530 29.08 8.54 -29.56
C ALA A 530 27.58 8.84 -29.74
N ALA A 531 26.70 8.11 -29.06
CA ALA A 531 25.25 8.28 -29.11
C ALA A 531 24.74 9.41 -28.19
N ILE A 532 25.31 9.57 -26.99
CA ILE A 532 24.87 10.54 -25.97
C ILE A 532 24.73 11.98 -26.52
N PRO A 533 25.69 12.54 -27.28
CA PRO A 533 25.56 13.90 -27.85
C PRO A 533 24.45 14.04 -28.91
N LYS A 534 23.96 12.91 -29.44
CA LYS A 534 22.93 12.84 -30.48
C LYS A 534 21.52 12.63 -29.91
N LEU A 535 21.36 12.54 -28.60
CA LEU A 535 20.05 12.36 -27.99
C LEU A 535 19.15 13.59 -28.21
N GLN A 536 17.86 13.35 -28.33
CA GLN A 536 16.82 14.37 -28.47
C GLN A 536 16.68 15.16 -27.17
N THR A 537 16.14 16.37 -27.27
CA THR A 537 15.59 17.07 -26.10
C THR A 537 14.19 16.55 -25.79
N LEU A 538 13.77 16.62 -24.52
CA LEU A 538 12.39 16.27 -24.14
C LEU A 538 11.37 17.04 -25.00
N PRO A 539 10.27 16.41 -25.46
CA PRO A 539 9.28 17.09 -26.28
C PRO A 539 8.54 18.17 -25.49
N ARG A 540 8.30 19.34 -26.10
CA ARG A 540 7.51 20.43 -25.50
C ARG A 540 6.14 20.53 -26.16
N THR A 541 5.14 20.85 -25.36
CA THR A 541 3.80 21.24 -25.82
C THR A 541 3.25 22.41 -25.01
N ASP A 542 2.21 23.04 -25.52
CA ASP A 542 1.52 24.15 -24.85
C ASP A 542 0.67 23.65 -23.68
N THR A 543 0.61 24.40 -22.57
CA THR A 543 -0.18 24.01 -21.40
C THR A 543 -1.69 24.16 -21.61
N ALA A 544 -2.11 24.95 -22.59
CA ALA A 544 -3.51 25.31 -22.81
C ALA A 544 -4.31 24.20 -23.50
N THR A 545 -3.76 23.63 -24.56
CA THR A 545 -4.39 22.59 -25.40
C THR A 545 -3.63 21.27 -25.35
N GLN A 546 -2.31 21.32 -25.15
CA GLN A 546 -1.42 20.16 -25.19
C GLN A 546 -1.46 19.44 -26.55
N GLN A 547 -1.59 20.22 -27.62
CA GLN A 547 -1.72 19.74 -29.01
C GLN A 547 -0.64 20.35 -29.93
N GLN A 548 0.00 21.44 -29.53
CA GLN A 548 1.01 22.12 -30.34
C GLN A 548 2.41 21.60 -29.98
N LEU A 549 3.20 21.22 -30.98
CA LEU A 549 4.63 20.94 -30.79
C LEU A 549 5.39 22.25 -30.63
N LEU A 550 6.17 22.36 -29.56
CA LEU A 550 7.00 23.51 -29.25
C LEU A 550 8.47 23.10 -29.07
N THR A 551 9.34 24.09 -28.92
CA THR A 551 10.79 23.91 -28.75
C THR A 551 11.24 24.30 -27.34
N PRO A 552 12.45 23.92 -26.90
CA PRO A 552 13.01 24.40 -25.64
C PRO A 552 13.09 25.94 -25.53
N ALA A 553 13.20 26.66 -26.65
CA ALA A 553 13.24 28.13 -26.64
C ALA A 553 11.92 28.74 -26.16
N ASP A 554 10.80 28.06 -26.39
CA ASP A 554 9.46 28.50 -25.97
C ASP A 554 9.26 28.43 -24.45
N ASP A 555 10.16 27.77 -23.70
CA ASP A 555 10.10 27.67 -22.24
C ASP A 555 10.12 29.06 -21.56
N ALA A 556 10.68 30.08 -22.24
CA ALA A 556 10.70 31.48 -21.80
C ALA A 556 9.30 32.13 -21.75
N ASN A 557 8.33 31.61 -22.49
CA ASN A 557 6.96 32.14 -22.53
C ASN A 557 6.14 31.75 -21.29
N GLY A 558 6.62 30.79 -20.48
CA GLY A 558 5.94 30.35 -19.27
C GLY A 558 4.68 29.51 -19.50
N THR A 559 4.36 29.16 -20.74
CA THR A 559 3.15 28.40 -21.14
C THR A 559 3.47 27.03 -21.74
N THR A 560 4.68 26.52 -21.51
CA THR A 560 5.12 25.20 -22.00
C THR A 560 5.11 24.14 -20.90
N MET A 561 4.90 22.90 -21.31
CA MET A 561 5.10 21.69 -20.51
C MET A 561 5.78 20.60 -21.34
N ILE A 562 6.21 19.53 -20.68
CA ILE A 562 6.71 18.33 -21.36
C ILE A 562 5.50 17.55 -21.90
N GLY A 563 5.48 17.33 -23.22
CA GLY A 563 4.44 16.55 -23.90
C GLY A 563 4.73 15.05 -23.86
N PRO A 564 3.77 14.17 -24.21
CA PRO A 564 4.02 12.73 -24.26
C PRO A 564 4.94 12.29 -25.41
N SER A 565 5.02 13.08 -26.49
CA SER A 565 5.89 12.81 -27.65
C SER A 565 6.10 14.09 -28.48
N THR A 566 6.86 14.00 -29.57
CA THR A 566 6.95 15.08 -30.57
C THR A 566 5.69 15.22 -31.44
N GLN A 567 4.65 14.40 -31.18
CA GLN A 567 3.35 14.48 -31.82
C GLN A 567 2.26 14.69 -30.75
N PRO A 568 2.22 15.87 -30.09
CA PRO A 568 1.30 16.11 -28.97
C PRO A 568 -0.18 15.97 -29.34
N ALA A 569 -0.54 16.16 -30.61
CA ALA A 569 -1.89 15.95 -31.12
C ALA A 569 -2.28 14.47 -31.37
N ALA A 570 -1.36 13.52 -31.23
CA ALA A 570 -1.68 12.11 -31.37
C ALA A 570 -2.69 11.66 -30.29
N GLN A 571 -3.58 10.75 -30.67
CA GLN A 571 -4.65 10.28 -29.81
C GLN A 571 -4.11 9.72 -28.49
N ARG A 572 -4.69 10.17 -27.37
CA ARG A 572 -4.44 9.60 -26.05
C ARG A 572 -5.35 8.41 -25.78
N ARG A 573 -4.79 7.34 -25.22
CA ARG A 573 -5.45 6.04 -25.06
C ARG A 573 -5.36 5.48 -23.64
N ASN A 574 -4.45 6.00 -22.82
CA ASN A 574 -4.35 5.70 -21.40
C ASN A 574 -4.20 7.00 -20.57
N PHE A 575 -4.31 6.87 -19.25
CA PHE A 575 -4.42 7.96 -18.30
C PHE A 575 -3.13 8.17 -17.49
N GLU A 576 -2.00 8.39 -18.16
CA GLU A 576 -0.70 8.56 -17.51
C GLU A 576 -0.08 9.93 -17.83
N ASN A 577 0.55 10.54 -16.84
CA ASN A 577 1.24 11.83 -17.01
C ASN A 577 2.68 11.62 -17.47
N ILE A 578 2.89 11.03 -18.64
CA ILE A 578 4.20 10.60 -19.16
C ILE A 578 5.24 11.73 -19.22
N GLY A 579 4.81 12.99 -19.37
CA GLY A 579 5.73 14.14 -19.31
C GLY A 579 6.45 14.31 -17.96
N LEU A 580 5.89 13.76 -16.87
CA LEU A 580 6.50 13.78 -15.53
C LEU A 580 7.48 12.63 -15.28
N GLU A 581 7.63 11.68 -16.21
CA GLU A 581 8.62 10.60 -16.09
C GLU A 581 10.05 11.15 -16.03
N ALA A 582 10.30 12.32 -16.64
CA ALA A 582 11.56 13.06 -16.51
C ALA A 582 11.84 13.56 -15.09
N VAL A 583 10.81 13.77 -14.26
CA VAL A 583 10.97 14.12 -12.83
C VAL A 583 11.27 12.87 -12.02
N TRP A 584 10.45 11.84 -12.21
CA TRP A 584 10.64 10.51 -11.64
C TRP A 584 9.94 9.49 -12.55
N PRO A 585 10.59 8.35 -12.86
CA PRO A 585 11.78 7.79 -12.23
C PRO A 585 13.11 8.16 -12.92
N PHE A 586 13.11 8.89 -14.05
CA PHE A 586 14.32 9.13 -14.84
C PHE A 586 15.28 10.18 -14.26
N ASN A 587 14.85 10.94 -13.24
CA ASN A 587 15.72 11.83 -12.47
C ASN A 587 16.42 12.94 -13.30
N LEU A 588 15.83 13.34 -14.43
CA LEU A 588 16.37 14.39 -15.31
C LEU A 588 16.00 15.79 -14.82
N ILE A 589 14.91 15.91 -14.05
CA ILE A 589 14.34 17.16 -13.59
C ILE A 589 14.09 17.10 -12.09
N GLY A 590 14.49 18.15 -11.37
CA GLY A 590 14.26 18.29 -9.92
C GLY A 590 13.60 19.61 -9.53
N ASP A 591 13.72 19.94 -8.24
CA ASP A 591 13.09 21.09 -7.60
C ASP A 591 13.56 22.46 -8.10
N ASN A 592 14.65 22.53 -8.85
CA ASN A 592 15.10 23.76 -9.52
C ASN A 592 14.38 24.04 -10.86
N SER A 593 13.48 23.18 -11.32
CA SER A 593 12.87 23.29 -12.65
C SER A 593 11.49 23.94 -12.67
N ALA A 594 11.40 25.12 -13.29
CA ALA A 594 10.13 25.77 -13.59
C ALA A 594 9.29 24.93 -14.59
N LEU A 595 9.92 24.31 -15.60
CA LEU A 595 9.25 23.46 -16.58
C LEU A 595 8.62 22.23 -15.91
N GLY A 596 9.31 21.60 -14.96
CA GLY A 596 8.76 20.48 -14.19
C GLY A 596 7.51 20.86 -13.39
N ARG A 597 7.56 22.00 -12.68
CA ARG A 597 6.41 22.54 -11.93
C ARG A 597 5.23 22.90 -12.84
N ARG A 598 5.48 23.48 -14.02
CA ARG A 598 4.43 23.75 -15.03
C ARG A 598 3.82 22.46 -15.56
N THR A 599 4.65 21.47 -15.87
CA THR A 599 4.19 20.14 -16.32
C THR A 599 3.31 19.48 -15.27
N TYR A 600 3.69 19.53 -13.99
CA TYR A 600 2.87 19.03 -12.89
C TYR A 600 1.55 19.80 -12.79
N THR A 601 1.58 21.13 -12.83
CA THR A 601 0.39 21.98 -12.70
C THR A 601 -0.60 21.77 -13.85
N ALA A 602 -0.11 21.58 -15.08
CA ALA A 602 -0.92 21.42 -16.27
C ALA A 602 -1.25 19.95 -16.60
N ARG A 603 -0.84 18.99 -15.77
CA ARG A 603 -1.04 17.55 -16.04
C ARG A 603 -2.52 17.20 -16.22
N SER A 604 -2.82 16.28 -17.13
CA SER A 604 -4.20 15.97 -17.48
C SER A 604 -4.90 15.07 -16.47
N TYR A 605 -4.14 14.28 -15.72
CA TYR A 605 -4.69 13.26 -14.84
C TYR A 605 -4.23 13.49 -13.41
N VAL A 606 -5.09 14.05 -12.56
CA VAL A 606 -4.77 14.35 -11.16
C VAL A 606 -5.28 13.22 -10.28
N ASN A 607 -4.39 12.54 -9.55
CA ASN A 607 -4.72 11.44 -8.63
C ASN A 607 -5.64 10.35 -9.22
N SER A 608 -5.55 10.09 -10.52
CA SER A 608 -6.58 9.35 -11.26
C SER A 608 -6.59 7.83 -11.04
N HIS A 609 -5.44 7.22 -10.74
CA HIS A 609 -5.25 5.76 -10.60
C HIS A 609 -4.42 5.41 -9.37
N THR A 610 -4.42 4.14 -8.96
CA THR A 610 -3.62 3.64 -7.83
C THR A 610 -2.12 3.81 -8.02
N TRP A 611 -1.64 3.85 -9.28
CA TRP A 611 -0.27 4.21 -9.66
C TRP A 611 -0.06 5.71 -9.95
N SER A 612 -0.92 6.60 -9.44
CA SER A 612 -0.69 8.04 -9.60
C SER A 612 0.51 8.48 -8.77
N TYR A 613 1.56 8.96 -9.43
CA TYR A 613 2.81 9.42 -8.83
C TYR A 613 2.79 10.89 -8.39
N ASP A 614 1.62 11.54 -8.35
CA ASP A 614 1.49 12.99 -8.12
C ASP A 614 2.19 13.44 -6.82
N ALA A 615 2.00 12.72 -5.71
CA ALA A 615 2.65 13.05 -4.44
C ALA A 615 4.19 12.93 -4.52
N LEU A 616 4.69 11.95 -5.27
CA LEU A 616 6.12 11.72 -5.47
C LEU A 616 6.73 12.77 -6.41
N HIS A 617 6.05 13.09 -7.51
CA HIS A 617 6.44 14.19 -8.41
C HIS A 617 6.45 15.53 -7.67
N ALA A 618 5.44 15.81 -6.85
CA ALA A 618 5.40 17.00 -5.99
C ALA A 618 6.59 17.04 -5.01
N ALA A 619 6.95 15.90 -4.41
CA ALA A 619 8.11 15.80 -3.52
C ALA A 619 9.41 16.13 -4.25
N ARG A 620 9.64 15.53 -5.43
CA ARG A 620 10.81 15.79 -6.29
C ARG A 620 10.89 17.22 -6.80
N LEU A 621 9.75 17.89 -6.97
CA LEU A 621 9.65 19.28 -7.40
C LEU A 621 9.69 20.28 -6.24
N GLY A 622 9.81 19.85 -4.98
CA GLY A 622 9.85 20.76 -3.84
C GLY A 622 8.52 21.47 -3.58
N MET A 623 7.40 20.78 -3.76
CA MET A 623 6.03 21.32 -3.64
C MET A 623 5.31 20.75 -2.41
N ALA A 624 5.71 21.19 -1.21
CA ALA A 624 5.25 20.62 0.06
C ALA A 624 3.72 20.56 0.25
N GLY A 625 2.99 21.61 -0.13
CA GLY A 625 1.52 21.62 -0.04
C GLY A 625 0.85 20.60 -0.96
N GLU A 626 1.45 20.35 -2.13
CA GLU A 626 0.98 19.36 -3.10
C GLU A 626 1.25 17.93 -2.62
N VAL A 627 2.38 17.68 -1.94
CA VAL A 627 2.66 16.38 -1.32
C VAL A 627 1.52 15.97 -0.38
N LYS A 628 1.15 16.83 0.58
CA LYS A 628 0.04 16.55 1.50
C LYS A 628 -1.26 16.34 0.74
N THR A 629 -1.59 17.25 -0.19
CA THR A 629 -2.87 17.22 -0.92
C THR A 629 -3.02 15.95 -1.75
N ALA A 630 -2.00 15.60 -2.54
CA ALA A 630 -2.02 14.42 -3.39
C ALA A 630 -2.06 13.11 -2.58
N LEU A 631 -1.31 13.00 -1.47
CA LEU A 631 -1.38 11.83 -0.59
C LEU A 631 -2.78 11.64 -0.03
N LEU A 632 -3.37 12.70 0.52
CA LEU A 632 -4.68 12.65 1.15
C LEU A 632 -5.81 12.40 0.16
N ALA A 633 -5.71 12.91 -1.06
CA ALA A 633 -6.65 12.63 -2.15
C ALA A 633 -6.59 11.16 -2.57
N ALA A 634 -5.39 10.61 -2.78
CA ALA A 634 -5.21 9.22 -3.17
C ALA A 634 -5.71 8.24 -2.10
N ILE A 635 -5.45 8.52 -0.82
CA ILE A 635 -5.99 7.74 0.31
C ILE A 635 -7.51 7.71 0.28
N ARG A 636 -8.16 8.87 0.14
CA ARG A 636 -9.63 8.97 0.05
C ARG A 636 -10.18 8.20 -1.15
N GLN A 637 -9.44 8.08 -2.23
CA GLN A 637 -9.92 7.46 -3.45
C GLN A 637 -9.73 5.94 -3.44
N PHE A 638 -8.55 5.46 -3.01
CA PHE A 638 -8.15 4.07 -3.26
C PHE A 638 -8.06 3.20 -2.02
N GLN A 639 -7.89 3.75 -0.81
CA GLN A 639 -7.92 2.89 0.37
C GLN A 639 -9.34 2.34 0.57
N VAL A 640 -9.47 1.02 0.62
CA VAL A 640 -10.76 0.33 0.76
C VAL A 640 -10.76 -0.63 1.94
N TYR A 641 -9.65 -1.32 2.17
CA TYR A 641 -9.61 -2.44 3.10
C TYR A 641 -9.19 -1.99 4.51
N PRO A 642 -9.73 -2.62 5.58
CA PRO A 642 -9.32 -2.31 6.96
C PRO A 642 -7.86 -2.69 7.24
N SER A 643 -7.23 -3.51 6.39
CA SER A 643 -5.79 -3.75 6.44
C SER A 643 -4.95 -2.50 6.10
N GLY A 644 -5.56 -1.42 5.60
CA GLY A 644 -4.88 -0.25 5.04
C GLY A 644 -4.56 -0.37 3.55
N MET A 645 -4.78 -1.54 2.95
CA MET A 645 -4.55 -1.76 1.53
C MET A 645 -5.62 -1.10 0.65
N ALA A 646 -5.22 -0.85 -0.59
CA ALA A 646 -6.04 -0.19 -1.59
C ALA A 646 -6.84 -1.17 -2.44
N SER A 647 -7.76 -0.64 -3.23
CA SER A 647 -8.35 -1.31 -4.39
C SER A 647 -8.06 -0.47 -5.63
N PHE A 648 -8.13 -1.07 -6.82
CA PHE A 648 -7.94 -0.40 -8.12
C PHE A 648 -8.86 0.83 -8.29
N THR A 649 -10.04 0.79 -7.67
CA THR A 649 -10.98 1.93 -7.59
C THR A 649 -11.42 2.16 -6.15
N ALA A 650 -12.35 3.09 -5.93
CA ALA A 650 -13.03 3.26 -4.65
C ALA A 650 -13.90 2.06 -4.24
N GLN A 651 -14.17 1.12 -5.16
CA GLN A 651 -14.96 -0.09 -4.93
C GLN A 651 -14.06 -1.27 -4.55
N GLN A 652 -14.62 -2.20 -3.78
CA GLN A 652 -13.96 -3.45 -3.44
C GLN A 652 -13.66 -4.28 -4.69
N ALA A 653 -12.41 -4.73 -4.83
CA ALA A 653 -11.99 -5.66 -5.87
C ALA A 653 -11.99 -7.11 -5.35
N SER A 654 -11.54 -8.06 -6.17
CA SER A 654 -11.40 -9.46 -5.71
C SER A 654 -10.15 -9.63 -4.85
N GLU A 655 -9.17 -8.75 -5.02
CA GLU A 655 -7.88 -8.80 -4.33
C GLU A 655 -7.49 -7.41 -3.81
N PRO A 656 -6.68 -7.34 -2.74
CA PRO A 656 -6.12 -6.07 -2.28
C PRO A 656 -4.96 -5.61 -3.16
N TYR A 657 -4.77 -4.29 -3.24
CA TYR A 657 -3.67 -3.63 -3.94
C TYR A 657 -2.73 -3.00 -2.94
N ILE A 658 -1.42 -3.16 -3.18
CA ILE A 658 -0.37 -2.49 -2.42
C ILE A 658 0.15 -1.24 -3.14
N GLU A 659 -0.16 -1.10 -4.42
CA GLU A 659 0.40 -0.09 -5.31
C GLU A 659 0.31 1.35 -4.79
N HIS A 660 -0.91 1.80 -4.46
CA HIS A 660 -1.15 3.12 -3.91
C HIS A 660 -0.35 3.37 -2.63
N SER A 661 -0.33 2.38 -1.73
CA SER A 661 0.47 2.49 -0.50
C SER A 661 1.98 2.48 -0.79
N GLY A 662 2.42 1.85 -1.88
CA GLY A 662 3.79 1.90 -2.35
C GLY A 662 4.20 3.28 -2.85
N VAL A 663 3.33 3.95 -3.62
CA VAL A 663 3.57 5.35 -4.03
C VAL A 663 3.65 6.27 -2.81
N LEU A 664 2.73 6.11 -1.85
CA LEU A 664 2.79 6.84 -0.58
C LEU A 664 4.09 6.56 0.17
N ALA A 665 4.52 5.30 0.24
CA ALA A 665 5.69 4.87 0.98
C ALA A 665 7.01 5.42 0.43
N ILE A 666 7.10 5.73 -0.87
CA ILE A 666 8.24 6.44 -1.48
C ILE A 666 8.07 7.97 -1.44
N ALA A 667 6.86 8.52 -1.59
CA ALA A 667 6.65 9.97 -1.56
C ALA A 667 7.02 10.60 -0.21
N VAL A 668 6.74 9.92 0.91
CA VAL A 668 7.07 10.39 2.27
C VAL A 668 8.58 10.58 2.50
N PRO A 669 9.45 9.56 2.30
CA PRO A 669 10.89 9.75 2.46
C PRO A 669 11.44 10.76 1.45
N GLU A 670 10.93 10.81 0.22
CA GLU A 670 11.36 11.79 -0.79
C GLU A 670 10.99 13.23 -0.40
N ALA A 671 9.91 13.45 0.35
CA ALA A 671 9.60 14.75 0.93
C ALA A 671 10.53 15.11 2.10
N LEU A 672 11.07 14.11 2.80
CA LEU A 672 11.92 14.26 3.99
C LEU A 672 13.41 14.37 3.66
N ALA A 673 13.91 13.62 2.68
CA ALA A 673 15.28 13.71 2.18
C ALA A 673 15.42 13.09 0.78
N GLN A 674 16.36 13.60 -0.02
CA GLN A 674 16.63 13.15 -1.39
C GLN A 674 18.12 13.15 -1.68
N ASP A 675 18.63 12.16 -2.41
CA ASP A 675 20.03 12.12 -2.88
C ASP A 675 20.20 11.52 -4.29
N TYR A 676 19.10 11.42 -5.04
CA TYR A 676 18.99 10.67 -6.29
C TYR A 676 19.95 11.12 -7.41
N ASP A 677 20.45 12.36 -7.35
CA ASP A 677 21.39 12.97 -8.30
C ASP A 677 22.78 13.25 -7.69
N GLY A 678 23.04 12.70 -6.49
CA GLY A 678 24.28 12.92 -5.74
C GLY A 678 24.30 14.18 -4.87
N LEU A 679 23.23 15.00 -4.89
CA LEU A 679 23.07 16.13 -3.97
C LEU A 679 22.06 15.77 -2.88
N LEU A 680 22.54 15.69 -1.62
CA LEU A 680 21.67 15.48 -0.47
C LEU A 680 20.84 16.74 -0.18
N ARG A 681 19.52 16.59 -0.23
CA ARG A 681 18.52 17.62 0.14
C ARG A 681 17.79 17.18 1.39
N ILE A 682 17.60 18.09 2.34
CA ILE A 682 16.91 17.82 3.61
C ILE A 682 15.57 18.55 3.64
N ALA A 683 14.51 17.82 3.99
CA ALA A 683 13.11 18.24 4.00
C ALA A 683 12.70 19.10 2.78
N PRO A 684 13.05 18.70 1.53
CA PRO A 684 12.84 19.56 0.36
C PRO A 684 11.37 19.87 0.08
N ALA A 685 10.44 19.03 0.56
CA ALA A 685 9.01 19.19 0.32
C ALA A 685 8.16 18.75 1.52
N TRP A 686 8.64 18.94 2.75
CA TRP A 686 7.89 18.50 3.94
C TRP A 686 6.72 19.44 4.25
N PRO A 687 5.48 18.93 4.44
CA PRO A 687 4.32 19.76 4.82
C PRO A 687 4.57 20.53 6.12
N SER A 688 4.26 21.83 6.14
CA SER A 688 4.63 22.71 7.24
C SER A 688 3.86 22.45 8.53
N ASP A 689 2.67 21.89 8.44
CA ASP A 689 1.80 21.54 9.57
C ASP A 689 2.01 20.10 10.09
N TRP A 690 2.96 19.37 9.51
CA TRP A 690 3.37 18.04 9.96
C TRP A 690 4.71 18.11 10.68
N THR A 691 4.82 17.39 11.80
CA THR A 691 6.11 17.07 12.42
C THR A 691 6.56 15.71 11.89
N GLY A 692 7.75 15.66 11.31
CA GLY A 692 8.36 14.45 10.77
C GLY A 692 9.64 14.10 11.51
N GLU A 693 9.79 12.85 11.91
CA GLU A 693 10.94 12.37 12.66
C GLU A 693 11.34 10.99 12.17
N GLY A 694 12.49 10.86 11.52
CA GLY A 694 12.82 9.56 10.93
C GLY A 694 14.15 9.47 10.19
N THR A 695 14.31 8.31 9.56
CA THR A 695 15.52 7.95 8.83
C THR A 695 15.19 7.62 7.37
N VAL A 696 15.97 8.17 6.46
CA VAL A 696 15.95 7.84 5.02
C VAL A 696 17.30 7.25 4.65
N ALA A 697 17.29 6.10 3.95
CA ALA A 697 18.51 5.55 3.39
C ALA A 697 18.92 6.32 2.14
N ILE A 698 20.22 6.53 1.98
CA ILE A 698 20.84 7.26 0.88
C ILE A 698 22.02 6.43 0.35
N GLY A 699 22.64 6.89 -0.73
CA GLY A 699 23.72 6.20 -1.43
C GLY A 699 24.89 5.78 -0.53
N HIS A 700 25.60 4.76 -0.98
CA HIS A 700 26.82 4.23 -0.37
C HIS A 700 26.60 3.79 1.09
N LYS A 701 25.58 2.94 1.29
CA LYS A 701 25.17 2.37 2.60
C LYS A 701 24.91 3.43 3.69
N SER A 702 24.63 4.66 3.29
CA SER A 702 24.53 5.79 4.21
C SER A 702 23.07 6.04 4.58
N LYS A 703 22.86 6.75 5.69
CA LYS A 703 21.52 7.11 6.19
C LYS A 703 21.52 8.57 6.62
N VAL A 704 20.40 9.24 6.40
CA VAL A 704 20.13 10.56 6.94
C VAL A 704 18.99 10.50 7.94
N HIS A 705 19.18 11.14 9.08
CA HIS A 705 18.24 11.21 10.19
C HIS A 705 17.77 12.65 10.31
N VAL A 706 16.45 12.85 10.22
CA VAL A 706 15.84 14.17 10.13
C VAL A 706 14.73 14.28 11.17
N GLN A 707 14.75 15.36 11.94
CA GLN A 707 13.56 15.87 12.61
C GLN A 707 13.21 17.22 11.98
N VAL A 708 11.94 17.39 11.64
CA VAL A 708 11.40 18.58 10.97
C VAL A 708 10.10 18.99 11.67
N SER A 709 9.97 20.27 11.97
CA SER A 709 8.79 20.86 12.60
C SER A 709 8.53 22.23 12.01
N GLY A 710 7.26 22.57 11.74
CA GLY A 710 6.93 23.82 11.05
C GLY A 710 7.50 23.90 9.62
N GLY A 711 7.76 22.75 8.98
CA GLY A 711 8.46 22.67 7.69
C GLY A 711 9.95 23.02 7.75
N THR A 712 10.53 23.23 8.94
CA THR A 712 11.94 23.57 9.13
C THR A 712 12.68 22.42 9.82
N PRO A 713 13.83 21.95 9.30
CA PRO A 713 14.64 20.95 9.99
C PRO A 713 15.11 21.46 11.37
N THR A 714 14.93 20.64 12.40
CA THR A 714 15.39 20.88 13.77
C THR A 714 16.59 20.00 14.14
N THR A 715 16.67 18.79 13.58
CA THR A 715 17.84 17.89 13.69
C THR A 715 18.16 17.34 12.30
N VAL A 716 19.45 17.39 11.93
CA VAL A 716 19.96 16.80 10.69
C VAL A 716 21.25 16.06 11.01
N ALA A 717 21.21 14.73 10.96
CA ALA A 717 22.37 13.90 11.18
C ALA A 717 22.55 12.89 10.05
N ILE A 718 23.79 12.51 9.76
CA ILE A 718 24.15 11.62 8.65
C ILE A 718 25.03 10.52 9.21
N SER A 719 24.66 9.27 8.97
CA SER A 719 25.51 8.10 9.22
C SER A 719 26.10 7.64 7.89
N SER A 720 27.42 7.69 7.74
CA SER A 720 28.08 7.33 6.48
C SER A 720 28.50 5.87 6.46
N GLY A 721 28.09 5.15 5.41
CA GLY A 721 28.45 3.76 5.18
C GLY A 721 29.72 3.56 4.35
N ALA A 722 30.24 4.64 3.74
CA ALA A 722 31.43 4.62 2.89
C ALA A 722 32.25 5.91 3.04
N ASP A 723 33.50 5.87 2.56
CA ASP A 723 34.33 7.06 2.37
C ASP A 723 33.86 7.81 1.12
N GLN A 724 33.43 9.06 1.25
CA GLN A 724 32.87 9.84 0.13
C GLN A 724 32.91 11.35 0.37
N GLN A 725 32.88 12.10 -0.74
CA GLN A 725 32.64 13.55 -0.72
C GLN A 725 31.13 13.80 -0.88
N LEU A 726 30.41 13.88 0.23
CA LEU A 726 28.96 14.02 0.22
C LEU A 726 28.57 15.48 0.00
N ALA A 727 28.02 15.79 -1.16
CA ALA A 727 27.46 17.12 -1.46
C ALA A 727 26.10 17.28 -0.76
N VAL A 728 25.91 18.37 -0.03
CA VAL A 728 24.71 18.67 0.75
C VAL A 728 24.23 20.07 0.43
N ARG A 729 22.95 20.20 0.07
CA ARG A 729 22.29 21.51 0.02
C ARG A 729 22.01 21.97 1.45
N SER A 730 22.37 23.21 1.77
CA SER A 730 22.15 23.76 3.11
C SER A 730 20.67 23.58 3.54
N PRO A 731 20.40 22.89 4.67
CA PRO A 731 19.04 22.73 5.18
C PRO A 731 18.39 24.05 5.61
N TRP A 732 19.21 25.09 5.80
CA TRP A 732 18.77 26.42 6.21
C TRP A 732 19.39 27.47 5.28
N PRO A 733 18.79 27.73 4.11
CA PRO A 733 19.30 28.68 3.13
C PRO A 733 19.57 30.07 3.75
N GLY A 734 20.74 30.64 3.43
CA GLY A 734 21.17 31.95 3.92
C GLY A 734 21.64 31.99 5.38
N GLN A 735 21.62 30.87 6.10
CA GLN A 735 22.13 30.76 7.47
C GLN A 735 23.55 30.17 7.48
N ASN A 736 24.36 30.55 8.47
CA ASN A 736 25.64 29.87 8.72
C ASN A 736 25.40 28.46 9.26
N VAL A 737 26.04 27.48 8.64
CA VAL A 737 25.99 26.06 9.02
C VAL A 737 27.38 25.55 9.36
N THR A 738 27.45 24.62 10.30
CA THR A 738 28.68 23.90 10.69
C THR A 738 28.37 22.41 10.69
N VAL A 739 29.33 21.59 10.27
CA VAL A 739 29.23 20.14 10.35
C VAL A 739 30.18 19.65 11.42
N LEU A 740 29.65 18.87 12.35
CA LEU A 740 30.37 18.30 13.47
C LEU A 740 30.47 16.78 13.33
N ASP A 741 31.51 16.17 13.87
CA ASP A 741 31.56 14.73 14.11
C ASP A 741 30.44 14.36 15.09
N GLY A 742 29.63 13.38 14.72
CA GLY A 742 28.37 13.07 15.38
C GLY A 742 28.51 12.61 16.84
N ARG A 743 29.71 12.13 17.23
CA ARG A 743 30.01 11.64 18.58
C ARG A 743 30.85 12.63 19.38
N THR A 744 31.96 13.09 18.81
CA THR A 744 32.94 13.95 19.51
C THR A 744 32.57 15.43 19.44
N ARG A 745 31.66 15.81 18.53
CA ARG A 745 31.32 17.19 18.17
C ARG A 745 32.50 18.03 17.68
N ALA A 746 33.61 17.40 17.28
CA ALA A 746 34.71 18.09 16.63
C ALA A 746 34.26 18.67 15.29
N VAL A 747 34.74 19.86 14.92
CA VAL A 747 34.38 20.51 13.65
C VAL A 747 34.96 19.72 12.48
N VAL A 748 34.10 19.28 11.56
CA VAL A 748 34.47 18.60 10.31
C VAL A 748 34.41 19.56 9.14
N VAL A 749 33.36 20.38 9.07
CA VAL A 749 33.24 21.48 8.09
C VAL A 749 33.04 22.78 8.88
N PRO A 750 33.95 23.78 8.74
CA PRO A 750 33.85 25.07 9.42
C PRO A 750 32.56 25.83 9.08
N ALA A 751 32.23 26.83 9.90
CA ALA A 751 31.07 27.69 9.69
C ALA A 751 31.10 28.38 8.31
N GLN A 752 29.98 28.29 7.58
CA GLN A 752 29.83 28.86 6.24
C GLN A 752 28.35 29.03 5.85
N SER A 753 28.06 29.85 4.84
CA SER A 753 26.69 30.18 4.39
C SER A 753 26.41 29.81 2.93
N SER A 754 27.22 28.93 2.33
CA SER A 754 27.05 28.51 0.95
C SER A 754 25.73 27.76 0.76
N THR A 755 25.13 27.88 -0.43
CA THR A 755 23.91 27.15 -0.79
C THR A 755 24.11 25.64 -0.76
N THR A 756 25.31 25.19 -1.11
CA THR A 756 25.76 23.79 -1.08
C THR A 756 27.14 23.72 -0.41
N PHE A 757 27.40 22.63 0.31
CA PHE A 757 28.70 22.32 0.91
C PHE A 757 29.01 20.83 0.79
N THR A 758 30.25 20.45 1.06
CA THR A 758 30.70 19.06 0.97
C THR A 758 31.15 18.56 2.33
N ILE A 759 30.68 17.37 2.71
CA ILE A 759 31.15 16.63 3.89
C ILE A 759 32.17 15.59 3.42
N PRO A 760 33.42 15.62 3.91
CA PRO A 760 34.38 14.54 3.69
C PRO A 760 34.02 13.36 4.61
N ALA A 761 32.99 12.62 4.21
CA ALA A 761 32.40 11.55 5.00
C ALA A 761 33.30 10.30 4.99
N GLN A 762 33.38 9.62 6.13
CA GLN A 762 34.17 8.41 6.35
C GLN A 762 33.27 7.25 6.74
N ALA A 763 33.57 6.06 6.25
CA ALA A 763 32.82 4.85 6.55
C ALA A 763 32.73 4.59 8.06
N GLY A 764 31.52 4.30 8.56
CA GLY A 764 31.26 4.03 9.97
C GLY A 764 31.26 5.26 10.88
N ARG A 765 31.42 6.47 10.33
CA ARG A 765 31.29 7.73 11.07
C ARG A 765 29.93 8.36 10.89
N SER A 766 29.58 9.23 11.82
CA SER A 766 28.39 10.05 11.72
C SER A 766 28.71 11.53 11.85
N TYR A 767 27.79 12.36 11.35
CA TYR A 767 27.95 13.81 11.23
C TYR A 767 26.67 14.49 11.66
N LEU A 768 26.79 15.60 12.38
CA LEU A 768 25.67 16.44 12.78
C LEU A 768 25.79 17.78 12.06
N VAL A 769 24.74 18.18 11.34
CA VAL A 769 24.67 19.46 10.64
C VAL A 769 23.83 20.40 11.49
N GLU A 770 24.41 21.52 11.93
CA GLU A 770 23.73 22.50 12.80
C GLU A 770 23.85 23.91 12.23
N LYS A 771 22.90 24.78 12.56
CA LYS A 771 23.13 26.23 12.42
C LYS A 771 24.24 26.64 13.39
N THR A 772 25.24 27.36 12.91
CA THR A 772 26.40 27.77 13.71
C THR A 772 25.96 28.50 14.98
N GLY A 773 26.47 28.07 16.15
CA GLY A 773 26.16 28.69 17.44
C GLY A 773 24.83 28.25 18.09
N SER A 774 24.13 27.27 17.52
CA SER A 774 22.91 26.73 18.14
C SER A 774 23.21 26.03 19.47
N ALA A 775 22.30 26.17 20.43
CA ALA A 775 22.34 25.39 21.66
C ALA A 775 22.07 23.90 21.38
N VAL A 776 22.70 23.02 22.15
CA VAL A 776 22.43 21.57 22.10
C VAL A 776 20.98 21.33 22.53
N GLN A 777 20.21 20.65 21.68
CA GLN A 777 18.83 20.30 21.99
C GLN A 777 18.76 19.20 23.08
N PRO A 778 17.77 19.24 23.99
CA PRO A 778 17.55 18.16 24.94
C PRO A 778 17.29 16.83 24.22
N PHE A 779 17.80 15.73 24.77
CA PHE A 779 17.62 14.41 24.17
C PHE A 779 16.23 13.82 24.49
N GLU A 780 15.58 13.27 23.47
CA GLU A 780 14.40 12.43 23.57
C GLU A 780 14.43 11.37 22.47
N ALA A 781 14.42 10.08 22.82
CA ALA A 781 14.39 9.02 21.83
C ALA A 781 13.08 9.05 21.03
N LEU A 782 13.16 8.73 19.73
CA LEU A 782 11.99 8.60 18.90
C LEU A 782 11.14 7.41 19.38
N THR A 783 9.97 7.69 19.95
CA THR A 783 9.05 6.67 20.46
C THR A 783 7.58 7.04 20.14
N GLY A 784 6.64 6.19 20.55
CA GLY A 784 5.24 6.56 20.69
C GLY A 784 4.41 5.48 21.37
N THR A 785 3.10 5.51 21.14
CA THR A 785 2.14 4.63 21.83
C THR A 785 1.58 3.61 20.86
N PRO A 786 1.60 2.30 21.18
CA PRO A 786 0.93 1.27 20.41
C PRO A 786 -0.53 1.62 20.11
N ALA A 787 -1.01 1.31 18.91
CA ALA A 787 -2.40 1.50 18.55
C ALA A 787 -3.31 0.60 19.40
N THR A 788 -4.36 1.19 19.98
CA THR A 788 -5.36 0.50 20.80
C THR A 788 -6.78 0.60 20.22
N VAL A 789 -6.95 1.39 19.16
CA VAL A 789 -8.21 1.62 18.47
C VAL A 789 -7.96 1.69 16.97
N ALA A 790 -8.97 1.36 16.16
CA ALA A 790 -8.91 1.56 14.72
C ALA A 790 -8.81 3.06 14.41
N ARG A 791 -8.01 3.43 13.40
CA ARG A 791 -7.87 4.83 12.96
C ARG A 791 -8.83 5.11 11.81
N ARG A 792 -9.38 6.32 11.79
CA ARG A 792 -10.27 6.79 10.74
C ARG A 792 -9.70 8.04 10.09
N TYR A 793 -9.92 8.16 8.79
CA TYR A 793 -9.69 9.38 8.03
C TYR A 793 -10.78 9.48 6.98
N ASP A 794 -11.59 10.54 7.05
CA ASP A 794 -12.72 10.73 6.14
C ASP A 794 -13.63 9.47 6.07
N ARG A 795 -13.83 8.89 4.88
CA ARG A 795 -14.63 7.68 4.66
C ARG A 795 -13.88 6.36 4.94
N VAL A 796 -12.57 6.39 5.17
CA VAL A 796 -11.71 5.20 5.23
C VAL A 796 -11.23 4.91 6.65
N SER A 797 -10.84 3.67 6.91
CA SER A 797 -10.29 3.26 8.21
C SER A 797 -9.18 2.21 8.09
N ILE A 798 -8.23 2.29 9.01
CA ILE A 798 -7.25 1.24 9.29
C ILE A 798 -7.71 0.52 10.55
N GLY A 799 -7.99 -0.76 10.42
CA GLY A 799 -8.66 -1.58 11.41
C GLY A 799 -10.18 -1.47 11.33
N LEU A 800 -10.84 -2.27 12.16
CA LEU A 800 -12.28 -2.20 12.34
C LEU A 800 -12.57 -1.52 13.67
N PRO A 801 -13.17 -0.32 13.66
CA PRO A 801 -13.59 0.31 14.91
C PRO A 801 -14.64 -0.57 15.59
N LYS A 802 -14.94 -0.29 16.87
CA LYS A 802 -16.11 -0.90 17.51
C LYS A 802 -17.26 -0.73 16.55
N ALA A 803 -18.11 -1.74 16.43
CA ALA A 803 -19.38 -1.53 15.77
C ALA A 803 -19.94 -0.32 16.50
N THR A 804 -19.95 0.85 15.85
CA THR A 804 -20.89 1.87 16.26
C THR A 804 -22.17 1.08 16.10
N PRO A 805 -22.92 0.77 17.17
CA PRO A 805 -24.28 0.38 16.92
C PRO A 805 -24.79 1.46 15.98
N GLY A 806 -25.54 1.13 14.95
CA GLY A 806 -26.07 2.12 14.00
C GLY A 806 -26.79 3.31 14.66
N THR A 807 -26.88 3.37 16.00
CA THR A 807 -27.21 4.45 16.93
C THR A 807 -26.58 5.80 16.62
N GLY A 808 -26.95 6.37 15.49
CA GLY A 808 -27.10 7.79 15.32
C GLY A 808 -28.56 8.08 15.02
N THR A 809 -29.06 9.22 15.47
CA THR A 809 -30.30 9.74 14.92
C THR A 809 -29.98 10.20 13.50
N ILE A 810 -30.50 9.52 12.49
CA ILE A 810 -30.29 9.82 11.07
C ILE A 810 -31.52 10.49 10.45
N SER A 811 -31.34 11.14 9.30
CA SER A 811 -32.42 11.57 8.41
C SER A 811 -32.17 11.00 7.01
N LEU A 812 -33.24 10.69 6.28
CA LEU A 812 -33.14 10.17 4.91
C LEU A 812 -33.61 11.25 3.94
N ARG A 813 -32.78 11.64 2.96
CA ARG A 813 -33.18 12.54 1.87
C ARG A 813 -33.35 11.77 0.58
N ALA A 814 -34.55 11.72 0.03
CA ALA A 814 -34.81 10.99 -1.21
C ALA A 814 -34.20 11.73 -2.41
N ARG A 815 -33.45 11.03 -3.25
CA ARG A 815 -32.88 11.61 -4.48
C ARG A 815 -33.92 11.90 -5.55
N ALA A 816 -35.09 11.27 -5.46
CA ALA A 816 -36.22 11.49 -6.35
C ALA A 816 -36.69 12.96 -6.39
N ASN A 817 -36.65 13.67 -5.25
CA ASN A 817 -37.14 15.06 -5.15
C ASN A 817 -36.34 15.97 -4.20
N GLY A 818 -35.24 15.48 -3.62
CA GLY A 818 -34.38 16.23 -2.70
C GLY A 818 -35.01 16.51 -1.33
N ARG A 819 -36.11 15.85 -0.97
CA ARG A 819 -36.84 16.07 0.30
C ARG A 819 -36.56 14.99 1.33
N TYR A 820 -36.72 15.34 2.59
CA TYR A 820 -36.57 14.44 3.73
C TYR A 820 -37.79 13.53 3.89
N VAL A 821 -37.52 12.26 4.20
CA VAL A 821 -38.52 11.24 4.48
C VAL A 821 -39.14 11.51 5.84
N THR A 822 -40.46 11.71 5.84
CA THR A 822 -41.27 11.93 7.04
C THR A 822 -41.90 10.61 7.47
N ALA A 823 -41.71 10.24 8.73
CA ALA A 823 -42.47 9.20 9.40
C ALA A 823 -43.65 9.81 10.17
N GLY A 824 -44.84 9.78 9.57
CA GLY A 824 -46.05 10.23 10.26
C GLY A 824 -46.57 9.18 11.26
N THR A 825 -47.27 9.65 12.30
CA THR A 825 -47.84 8.78 13.33
C THR A 825 -49.02 7.97 12.76
N GLY A 826 -48.78 6.71 12.42
CA GLY A 826 -49.81 5.83 11.84
C GLY A 826 -50.09 6.07 10.35
N THR A 827 -49.26 6.85 9.67
CA THR A 827 -49.34 7.07 8.21
C THR A 827 -48.09 6.53 7.52
N PRO A 828 -48.17 6.20 6.22
CA PRO A 828 -47.01 5.79 5.45
C PRO A 828 -45.88 6.83 5.43
N LEU A 829 -44.64 6.35 5.29
CA LEU A 829 -43.47 7.20 5.13
C LEU A 829 -43.51 7.89 3.75
N ILE A 830 -43.25 9.19 3.69
CA ILE A 830 -43.27 9.99 2.44
C ILE A 830 -42.15 11.03 2.43
N ALA A 831 -41.48 11.23 1.28
CA ALA A 831 -40.42 12.22 1.12
C ALA A 831 -40.98 13.61 0.81
N ASN A 832 -41.55 14.31 1.81
CA ASN A 832 -42.28 15.57 1.61
C ASN A 832 -41.72 16.79 2.34
N SER A 833 -40.71 16.65 3.21
CA SER A 833 -40.20 17.77 4.01
C SER A 833 -38.94 18.42 3.43
N THR A 834 -38.78 19.74 3.60
CA THR A 834 -37.55 20.48 3.29
C THR A 834 -36.67 20.74 4.51
N THR A 835 -37.17 20.44 5.73
CA THR A 835 -36.46 20.57 7.01
C THR A 835 -36.35 19.24 7.73
N ILE A 836 -35.38 19.14 8.64
CA ILE A 836 -35.23 18.00 9.55
C ILE A 836 -35.81 18.40 10.90
N ASP A 837 -36.99 17.87 11.22
CA ASP A 837 -37.60 17.93 12.54
C ASP A 837 -37.76 16.50 13.08
N THR A 838 -38.36 16.33 14.27
CA THR A 838 -38.50 15.00 14.91
C THR A 838 -39.17 13.95 14.01
N ALA A 839 -40.04 14.36 13.08
CA ALA A 839 -40.72 13.44 12.17
C ALA A 839 -39.83 12.92 11.02
N GLN A 840 -38.70 13.57 10.73
CA GLN A 840 -37.75 13.15 9.70
C GLN A 840 -36.57 12.36 10.25
N GLN A 841 -36.56 12.15 11.57
CA GLN A 841 -35.47 11.51 12.28
C GLN A 841 -35.77 10.04 12.57
N PHE A 842 -34.75 9.20 12.38
CA PHE A 842 -34.80 7.76 12.65
C PHE A 842 -33.60 7.35 13.48
N GLU A 843 -33.81 6.54 14.49
CA GLU A 843 -32.74 5.74 15.08
C GLU A 843 -32.49 4.54 14.17
N MET A 844 -31.37 4.54 13.45
CA MET A 844 -30.93 3.36 12.72
C MET A 844 -30.24 2.42 13.71
N ALA A 845 -30.40 1.11 13.56
CA ALA A 845 -29.63 0.13 14.34
C ALA A 845 -29.03 -0.89 13.39
N ASP A 846 -27.76 -1.25 13.62
CA ASP A 846 -27.06 -2.31 12.90
C ASP A 846 -27.51 -3.65 13.46
N LEU A 847 -27.99 -4.54 12.58
CA LEU A 847 -28.47 -5.88 12.90
C LEU A 847 -27.46 -6.97 12.48
N GLY A 848 -26.29 -6.58 11.95
CA GLY A 848 -25.26 -7.49 11.43
C GLY A 848 -25.52 -7.93 9.99
N ASN A 849 -24.49 -8.51 9.34
CA ASN A 849 -24.56 -9.01 7.95
C ASN A 849 -25.04 -7.98 6.90
N GLY A 850 -24.78 -6.69 7.15
CA GLY A 850 -25.24 -5.60 6.30
C GLY A 850 -26.72 -5.24 6.46
N ASN A 851 -27.41 -5.80 7.46
CA ASN A 851 -28.80 -5.49 7.78
C ASN A 851 -28.92 -4.40 8.83
N VAL A 852 -30.00 -3.63 8.74
CA VAL A 852 -30.36 -2.53 9.63
C VAL A 852 -31.86 -2.53 9.94
N SER A 853 -32.23 -1.92 11.07
CA SER A 853 -33.61 -1.49 11.35
C SER A 853 -33.67 0.03 11.46
N LEU A 854 -34.83 0.62 11.16
CA LEU A 854 -35.09 2.05 11.33
C LEU A 854 -36.21 2.24 12.35
N LYS A 855 -35.98 2.99 13.42
CA LYS A 855 -36.99 3.36 14.42
C LYS A 855 -37.32 4.84 14.31
N ALA A 856 -38.56 5.17 13.98
CA ALA A 856 -38.96 6.56 13.80
C ALA A 856 -38.97 7.30 15.15
N LYS A 857 -38.36 8.48 15.21
CA LYS A 857 -38.36 9.32 16.43
C LYS A 857 -39.72 9.94 16.72
N ALA A 858 -40.57 10.08 15.69
CA ALA A 858 -41.93 10.63 15.81
C ALA A 858 -42.84 9.85 16.76
N ASN A 859 -42.73 8.51 16.78
CA ASN A 859 -43.61 7.63 17.55
C ASN A 859 -42.89 6.52 18.30
N GLY A 860 -41.56 6.39 18.15
CA GLY A 860 -40.78 5.35 18.81
C GLY A 860 -41.03 3.93 18.28
N LEU A 861 -41.57 3.78 17.07
CA LEU A 861 -41.87 2.48 16.45
C LEU A 861 -40.95 2.20 15.27
N TYR A 862 -40.76 0.92 14.95
CA TYR A 862 -39.94 0.44 13.84
C TYR A 862 -40.68 0.54 12.51
N VAL A 863 -39.95 1.00 11.49
CA VAL A 863 -40.37 1.05 10.09
C VAL A 863 -40.45 -0.38 9.57
N ALA A 864 -41.59 -0.73 8.99
CA ALA A 864 -41.89 -2.06 8.48
C ALA A 864 -42.19 -2.00 6.97
N ALA A 865 -41.62 -2.93 6.20
CA ALA A 865 -42.07 -3.28 4.86
C ALA A 865 -43.35 -4.13 4.98
N ASP A 866 -44.47 -3.43 5.19
CA ASP A 866 -45.73 -4.03 5.62
C ASP A 866 -46.37 -4.94 4.56
N ASN A 867 -47.23 -5.87 5.00
CA ASN A 867 -47.90 -6.85 4.16
C ASN A 867 -46.91 -7.61 3.25
N ALA A 868 -45.83 -8.14 3.85
CA ALA A 868 -44.71 -8.76 3.13
C ALA A 868 -44.08 -7.86 2.03
N GLY A 869 -44.05 -6.55 2.28
CA GLY A 869 -43.54 -5.52 1.38
C GLY A 869 -44.47 -5.15 0.22
N ALA A 870 -45.70 -5.66 0.19
CA ALA A 870 -46.71 -5.29 -0.81
C ALA A 870 -47.46 -3.99 -0.47
N ALA A 871 -47.32 -3.48 0.75
CA ALA A 871 -47.89 -2.20 1.19
C ALA A 871 -46.80 -1.13 1.39
N PRO A 872 -47.18 0.17 1.41
CA PRO A 872 -46.26 1.24 1.78
C PRO A 872 -45.58 1.00 3.13
N LEU A 873 -44.40 1.57 3.34
CA LEU A 873 -43.67 1.47 4.59
C LEU A 873 -44.36 2.27 5.69
N LEU A 874 -44.55 1.68 6.88
CA LEU A 874 -45.10 2.35 8.07
C LEU A 874 -44.21 2.12 9.29
N ALA A 875 -44.05 3.15 10.12
CA ALA A 875 -43.46 3.01 11.46
C ALA A 875 -44.56 2.57 12.46
N LYS A 876 -44.75 1.27 12.64
CA LYS A 876 -45.90 0.74 13.41
C LYS A 876 -45.59 -0.39 14.40
N ASN A 877 -44.41 -1.01 14.31
CA ASN A 877 -44.11 -2.21 15.09
C ASN A 877 -43.21 -1.89 16.29
N ALA A 878 -43.48 -2.53 17.43
CA ALA A 878 -42.75 -2.28 18.68
C ALA A 878 -41.44 -3.07 18.81
N ALA A 879 -41.21 -4.06 17.94
CA ALA A 879 -40.02 -4.90 17.93
C ALA A 879 -39.55 -5.15 16.48
N VAL A 880 -38.26 -5.47 16.32
CA VAL A 880 -37.66 -5.81 15.03
C VAL A 880 -37.92 -7.27 14.69
N GLY A 881 -38.56 -7.53 13.56
CA GLY A 881 -38.71 -8.84 12.93
C GLY A 881 -38.30 -8.81 11.46
N SER A 882 -38.76 -9.79 10.69
CA SER A 882 -38.41 -9.91 9.26
C SER A 882 -38.91 -8.75 8.39
N TRP A 883 -39.97 -8.06 8.82
CA TRP A 883 -40.55 -6.93 8.08
C TRP A 883 -39.85 -5.61 8.39
N GLU A 884 -39.18 -5.49 9.54
CA GLU A 884 -38.44 -4.29 9.98
C GLU A 884 -36.94 -4.36 9.62
N THR A 885 -36.52 -5.46 9.00
CA THR A 885 -35.13 -5.71 8.64
C THR A 885 -34.87 -5.33 7.18
N PHE A 886 -33.92 -4.43 6.96
CA PHE A 886 -33.50 -3.97 5.63
C PHE A 886 -32.01 -4.21 5.43
N GLN A 887 -31.59 -4.71 4.28
CA GLN A 887 -30.20 -4.63 3.88
C GLN A 887 -29.87 -3.19 3.51
N LEU A 888 -28.83 -2.62 4.14
CA LEU A 888 -28.29 -1.32 3.77
C LEU A 888 -27.26 -1.50 2.64
N ILE A 889 -27.61 -1.03 1.46
CA ILE A 889 -26.73 -1.04 0.29
C ILE A 889 -26.08 0.35 0.18
N ARG A 890 -24.76 0.39 0.10
CA ARG A 890 -23.98 1.63 -0.10
C ARG A 890 -23.64 1.75 -1.58
N ASN A 891 -24.12 2.80 -2.23
CA ASN A 891 -23.98 3.00 -3.67
C ASN A 891 -22.65 3.71 -3.98
N GLY A 892 -22.14 3.51 -5.20
CA GLY A 892 -20.85 4.07 -5.63
C GLY A 892 -20.82 5.60 -5.73
N ASP A 893 -21.98 6.25 -5.77
CA ASP A 893 -22.14 7.70 -5.84
C ASP A 893 -22.30 8.37 -4.45
N GLY A 894 -22.13 7.60 -3.36
CA GLY A 894 -22.25 8.08 -1.99
C GLY A 894 -23.67 8.01 -1.41
N THR A 895 -24.68 7.65 -2.22
CA THR A 895 -26.04 7.40 -1.71
C THR A 895 -26.16 6.02 -1.04
N VAL A 896 -27.30 5.77 -0.41
CA VAL A 896 -27.69 4.46 0.10
C VAL A 896 -29.02 4.01 -0.49
N SER A 897 -29.22 2.69 -0.52
CA SER A 897 -30.49 2.06 -0.86
C SER A 897 -30.84 1.03 0.21
N PHE A 898 -32.14 0.86 0.48
CA PHE A 898 -32.63 -0.10 1.46
C PHE A 898 -33.35 -1.23 0.73
N ARG A 899 -32.90 -2.48 0.91
CA ARG A 899 -33.61 -3.66 0.39
C ARG A 899 -34.34 -4.35 1.54
N ALA A 900 -35.66 -4.47 1.44
CA ALA A 900 -36.44 -5.15 2.47
C ALA A 900 -36.16 -6.66 2.43
N GLN A 901 -35.80 -7.25 3.58
CA GLN A 901 -35.48 -8.68 3.65
C GLN A 901 -36.70 -9.58 3.38
N VAL A 902 -37.91 -9.10 3.68
CA VAL A 902 -39.14 -9.88 3.53
C VAL A 902 -39.47 -10.24 2.07
N ASN A 903 -39.09 -9.40 1.10
CA ASN A 903 -39.43 -9.61 -0.31
C ASN A 903 -38.26 -9.38 -1.29
N ASN A 904 -37.05 -9.10 -0.77
CA ASN A 904 -35.84 -8.80 -1.54
C ASN A 904 -35.94 -7.60 -2.50
N ASN A 905 -36.95 -6.75 -2.36
CA ASN A 905 -37.13 -5.55 -3.18
C ASN A 905 -36.56 -4.30 -2.48
N LEU A 906 -36.20 -3.31 -3.29
CA LEU A 906 -35.69 -2.01 -2.88
C LEU A 906 -36.83 -1.06 -2.53
N VAL A 907 -36.61 -0.26 -1.48
CA VAL A 907 -37.46 0.85 -1.08
C VAL A 907 -37.39 1.96 -2.13
N CYS A 908 -38.54 2.30 -2.69
CA CYS A 908 -38.72 3.29 -3.75
C CYS A 908 -39.47 4.51 -3.22
N ALA A 909 -38.99 5.71 -3.53
CA ALA A 909 -39.71 6.96 -3.35
C ALA A 909 -40.67 7.18 -4.55
N GLU A 910 -41.84 6.55 -4.49
CA GLU A 910 -42.81 6.50 -5.60
C GLU A 910 -43.29 7.88 -6.08
N ASN A 911 -43.73 7.91 -7.34
CA ASN A 911 -44.25 9.11 -8.01
C ASN A 911 -43.29 10.30 -7.87
N ALA A 912 -42.01 10.08 -8.19
CA ALA A 912 -40.93 11.06 -7.98
C ALA A 912 -40.89 11.62 -6.54
N GLY A 913 -41.11 10.76 -5.54
CA GLY A 913 -41.14 11.11 -4.12
C GLY A 913 -42.41 11.83 -3.64
N ALA A 914 -43.43 12.00 -4.48
CA ALA A 914 -44.72 12.59 -4.10
C ALA A 914 -45.71 11.58 -3.51
N ALA A 915 -45.38 10.28 -3.50
CA ALA A 915 -46.18 9.22 -2.90
C ALA A 915 -45.42 8.51 -1.77
N ALA A 916 -46.14 7.63 -1.06
CA ALA A 916 -45.56 6.86 0.03
C ALA A 916 -44.45 5.91 -0.45
N LEU A 917 -43.43 5.73 0.38
CA LEU A 917 -42.34 4.81 0.12
C LEU A 917 -42.84 3.36 0.17
N ILE A 918 -42.42 2.53 -0.76
CA ILE A 918 -42.78 1.10 -0.84
C ILE A 918 -41.60 0.25 -1.32
N ALA A 919 -41.44 -0.96 -0.81
CA ALA A 919 -40.36 -1.87 -1.20
C ALA A 919 -40.79 -2.76 -2.38
N ASN A 920 -40.76 -2.23 -3.61
CA ASN A 920 -41.32 -2.89 -4.80
C ASN A 920 -40.42 -2.85 -6.04
N ARG A 921 -39.13 -2.52 -5.91
CA ARG A 921 -38.20 -2.40 -7.06
C ARG A 921 -37.11 -3.47 -7.03
N ALA A 922 -36.82 -4.06 -8.19
CA ALA A 922 -35.80 -5.10 -8.32
C ALA A 922 -34.37 -4.55 -8.53
N ALA A 923 -34.23 -3.30 -8.98
CA ALA A 923 -32.94 -2.67 -9.29
C ALA A 923 -32.88 -1.23 -8.77
N ILE A 924 -31.65 -0.75 -8.52
CA ILE A 924 -31.39 0.61 -8.03
C ILE A 924 -31.44 1.56 -9.22
N GLY A 925 -32.42 2.45 -9.23
CA GLY A 925 -32.53 3.58 -10.13
C GLY A 925 -32.62 4.90 -9.35
N PRO A 926 -33.06 6.00 -10.00
CA PRO A 926 -33.09 7.33 -9.38
C PRO A 926 -34.02 7.47 -8.17
N TRP A 927 -35.01 6.59 -8.00
CA TRP A 927 -36.03 6.70 -6.95
C TRP A 927 -35.75 5.81 -5.73
N GLU A 928 -34.80 4.88 -5.85
CA GLU A 928 -34.41 3.93 -4.80
C GLU A 928 -33.17 4.40 -4.02
N GLN A 929 -32.72 5.63 -4.28
CA GLN A 929 -31.52 6.23 -3.70
C GLN A 929 -31.87 7.30 -2.68
N PHE A 930 -31.16 7.27 -1.55
CA PHE A 930 -31.30 8.21 -0.45
C PHE A 930 -29.94 8.72 -0.01
N ASP A 931 -29.84 10.00 0.33
CA ASP A 931 -28.70 10.49 1.11
C ASP A 931 -28.96 10.15 2.58
N LEU A 932 -27.96 9.55 3.24
CA LEU A 932 -27.97 9.25 4.67
C LEU A 932 -27.35 10.43 5.43
N ILE A 933 -28.16 11.19 6.16
CA ILE A 933 -27.68 12.34 6.94
C ILE A 933 -27.56 11.94 8.41
N ASN A 934 -26.38 12.13 8.99
CA ASN A 934 -26.17 11.99 10.44
C ASN A 934 -26.58 13.30 11.12
N ASN A 935 -27.52 13.25 12.07
CA ASN A 935 -27.99 14.44 12.82
C ASN A 935 -27.25 14.63 14.15
#